data_AF-A0A1J8QUY2-F1
#
_entry.id   AF-A0A1J8QUY2-F1
#
_cell.length_a   1.000
_cell.length_b   1.000
_cell.length_c   1.000
_cell.angle_alpha   90.00
_cell.angle_beta   90.00
_cell.angle_gamma   90.00
#
_symmetry.space_group_name_H-M   'P 1'
#
loop_
_entity.id
_entity.type
_entity.pdbx_description
1 polymer ?
#
loop_
_entity_poly.entity_id
_entity_poly.type
_entity_poly.pdbx_seq_one_letter_code
_entity_poly.pdbx_strand_id
1 'polypeptide(L)'
;MRHPTLLEPESLDALVMSVDLVCVTDWDREGLIKINEVCRRFGKPLYAGGTFGLLGYIFCDLLKHDCISPDRSAPKEAPRNVKASSVYSPLHTAVRHRWSGLTKRQTKELNPSVVHVILALWEYQSNHEGKLPDDMDAASELEQIANGILTTSDVNRQVLTSVPRDLIDTMCTSAAHEFSPTCAVVGGMLAQDILKALAAREAPIANFFTFDGNTGSGSGYHCGYPEHHLHSFSTLMVLPQQRRPTQSAQEYYAVPQSPQTTPNMQGSYNQSRPPARSGSSGSQMQSGRGAIAQGVASGQIGGAYGPYSYHPSSSQNNAVHNPSRFSSAPSEVSSVTGEKPAGVATTSATVPPYLWDIKDPDLDDALHNPDPVNDAALDSSFTIFSARGWANASALLILVVGLITLFAGYPIIHYFTTLAVATPGYNLGGINASGQIPVLPGMPSLRDADTPSDAYYRTGSDGNTYQLVFSDEFNTDDRTFWPGDDAFWEAENLYYWATGDLEWYDPQAITTQDGSLVITITERPINNLNFMSGMVTTWNKLCFTTGYIEVNVSMPGTPKGPGFWPGAWTMGNLGRAGYGATTEGTWPFSYSSCDVGILPNQTQNGVPAAATTGGLQGAPLSYQPGQRLSSCTCTGGDHPGPNDQTGRGVPEIDIFETQVDVNTFQGQVSQSMQVAPYNYQYTFDSSSPATTLQNTQTAFNSYTGGFYQQALSAVTYINSENYNGQGFAQYGYEWWSNPSNRPEGYIQWYSEGQETWKVTSASIGADATVDISARLIPEEPMYIILNLGLAPSFQEQDFMHMTFPSEMYVDYVRVYQREGIQNGVTCDPPNRPTADYIQNHLNAYSNPNLTTWSQAGYTFPSNTYTGC
;
A
#
# COMPACT_ATOMS: atom_id res chain seq x y z
N MET A 1 -13.59 4.21 46.48
CA MET A 1 -12.85 5.48 46.74
C MET A 1 -12.99 6.33 45.49
N ARG A 2 -13.23 7.65 45.60
CA ARG A 2 -13.15 8.53 44.43
C ARG A 2 -11.66 8.81 44.17
N HIS A 3 -11.18 8.61 42.94
CA HIS A 3 -9.83 9.06 42.57
C HIS A 3 -9.76 10.59 42.72
N PRO A 4 -8.63 11.15 43.18
CA PRO A 4 -8.42 12.59 43.12
C PRO A 4 -8.39 13.02 41.65
N THR A 5 -9.17 14.05 41.32
CA THR A 5 -9.22 14.63 39.98
C THR A 5 -7.89 15.31 39.64
N LEU A 6 -7.38 15.10 38.42
CA LEU A 6 -6.13 15.62 37.85
C LEU A 6 -6.01 17.18 37.78
N LEU A 7 -6.90 17.90 38.44
CA LEU A 7 -7.03 19.36 38.42
C LEU A 7 -6.63 20.02 39.74
N GLU A 8 -6.22 19.26 40.77
CA GLU A 8 -5.62 19.86 41.96
C GLU A 8 -4.25 20.47 41.62
N PRO A 9 -3.93 21.71 42.06
CA PRO A 9 -2.75 22.45 41.58
C PRO A 9 -1.42 21.71 41.71
N GLU A 10 -1.22 20.98 42.82
CA GLU A 10 0.00 20.22 43.07
C GLU A 10 0.15 19.02 42.11
N SER A 11 -0.97 18.43 41.67
CA SER A 11 -0.96 17.32 40.70
C SER A 11 -0.71 17.79 39.27
N LEU A 12 -1.22 18.98 38.91
CA LEU A 12 -1.02 19.58 37.58
C LEU A 12 0.42 20.08 37.38
N ASP A 13 0.98 20.77 38.37
CA ASP A 13 2.37 21.23 38.33
C ASP A 13 3.34 20.03 38.19
N ALA A 14 3.11 18.94 38.95
CA ALA A 14 3.91 17.71 38.84
C ALA A 14 3.81 17.05 37.46
N LEU A 15 2.62 17.01 36.86
CA LEU A 15 2.40 16.46 35.52
C LEU A 15 3.16 17.28 34.46
N VAL A 16 3.04 18.61 34.49
CA VAL A 16 3.73 19.50 33.53
C VAL A 16 5.26 19.40 33.66
N MET A 17 5.79 19.21 34.87
CA MET A 17 7.23 18.98 35.06
C MET A 17 7.73 17.70 34.38
N SER A 18 6.90 16.64 34.30
CA SER A 18 7.26 15.32 33.80
C SER A 18 7.33 15.16 32.28
N VAL A 19 6.81 16.12 31.51
CA VAL A 19 6.72 16.07 30.03
C VAL A 19 7.59 17.12 29.35
N ASP A 20 8.05 16.90 28.12
CA ASP A 20 8.90 17.85 27.41
C ASP A 20 8.14 18.99 26.73
N LEU A 21 6.88 18.75 26.34
CA LEU A 21 5.98 19.72 25.70
C LEU A 21 4.55 19.44 26.18
N VAL A 22 3.74 20.48 26.35
CA VAL A 22 2.33 20.37 26.71
C VAL A 22 1.48 20.69 25.48
N CYS A 23 0.50 19.83 25.19
CA CYS A 23 -0.55 20.09 24.21
C CYS A 23 -1.91 20.04 24.91
N VAL A 24 -2.79 21.00 24.61
CA VAL A 24 -4.14 21.11 25.14
C VAL A 24 -5.11 21.31 23.99
N THR A 25 -6.28 20.68 24.05
CA THR A 25 -7.37 20.91 23.09
C THR A 25 -8.65 21.34 23.80
N ASP A 26 -9.37 22.29 23.20
CA ASP A 26 -10.76 22.66 23.52
C ASP A 26 -11.03 23.00 25.00
N TRP A 27 -10.06 23.65 25.66
CA TRP A 27 -10.20 24.19 27.02
C TRP A 27 -10.58 25.68 26.98
N ASP A 28 -11.28 26.15 28.02
CA ASP A 28 -11.67 27.55 28.19
C ASP A 28 -10.47 28.49 28.32
N ARG A 29 -10.70 29.78 28.03
CA ARG A 29 -9.64 30.80 28.03
C ARG A 29 -8.86 30.88 29.33
N GLU A 30 -9.51 30.81 30.49
CA GLU A 30 -8.84 30.99 31.78
C GLU A 30 -8.00 29.76 32.14
N GLY A 31 -8.49 28.56 31.79
CA GLY A 31 -7.72 27.32 31.79
C GLY A 31 -6.48 27.39 30.89
N LEU A 32 -6.63 27.86 29.65
CA LEU A 32 -5.54 28.05 28.69
C LEU A 32 -4.50 29.08 29.16
N ILE A 33 -4.93 30.20 29.77
CA ILE A 33 -4.00 31.18 30.36
C ILE A 33 -3.26 30.56 31.54
N LYS A 34 -3.97 29.88 32.44
CA LYS A 34 -3.39 29.24 33.64
C LYS A 34 -2.35 28.17 33.25
N ILE A 35 -2.66 27.28 32.32
CA ILE A 35 -1.71 26.24 31.89
C ILE A 35 -0.51 26.86 31.16
N ASN A 36 -0.71 27.93 30.37
CA ASN A 36 0.40 28.65 29.75
C ASN A 36 1.35 29.26 30.79
N GLU A 37 0.84 29.87 31.85
CA GLU A 37 1.66 30.39 32.96
C GLU A 37 2.41 29.29 33.72
N VAL A 38 1.79 28.11 33.92
CA VAL A 38 2.45 26.93 34.51
C VAL A 38 3.57 26.41 33.59
N CYS A 39 3.32 26.24 32.30
CA CYS A 39 4.32 25.84 31.31
C CYS A 39 5.50 26.83 31.28
N ARG A 40 5.23 28.15 31.26
CA ARG A 40 6.27 29.19 31.37
C ARG A 40 7.11 29.07 32.63
N ARG A 41 6.47 28.82 33.79
CA ARG A 41 7.14 28.67 35.10
C ARG A 41 8.14 27.52 35.10
N PHE A 42 7.82 26.41 34.42
CA PHE A 42 8.65 25.21 34.33
C PHE A 42 9.51 25.11 33.06
N GLY A 43 9.52 26.14 32.22
CA GLY A 43 10.32 26.17 30.99
C GLY A 43 9.85 25.18 29.90
N LYS A 44 8.56 24.82 29.90
CA LYS A 44 7.95 23.89 28.94
C LYS A 44 7.27 24.66 27.79
N PRO A 45 7.45 24.26 26.52
CA PRO A 45 6.62 24.74 25.42
C PRO A 45 5.15 24.33 25.59
N LEU A 46 4.23 25.20 25.14
CA LEU A 46 2.80 24.91 25.07
C LEU A 46 2.29 25.02 23.63
N TYR A 47 1.45 24.06 23.24
CA TYR A 47 0.47 24.21 22.17
C TYR A 47 -0.96 24.13 22.75
N ALA A 48 -1.87 24.93 22.21
CA ALA A 48 -3.29 24.88 22.50
C ALA A 48 -4.07 24.92 21.18
N GLY A 49 -4.91 23.94 20.91
CA GLY A 49 -5.79 23.89 19.73
C GLY A 49 -7.26 23.92 20.11
N GLY A 50 -8.13 24.23 19.15
CA GLY A 50 -9.55 23.97 19.32
C GLY A 50 -10.40 24.37 18.11
N THR A 51 -11.65 23.92 18.10
CA THR A 51 -12.60 24.20 17.01
C THR A 51 -13.94 24.73 17.51
N PHE A 52 -14.59 25.52 16.67
CA PHE A 52 -15.92 26.10 16.88
C PHE A 52 -16.67 25.97 15.56
N GLY A 53 -17.32 24.83 15.35
CA GLY A 53 -17.97 24.50 14.07
C GLY A 53 -17.00 24.60 12.88
N LEU A 54 -17.24 25.60 12.03
CA LEU A 54 -16.44 25.85 10.83
C LEU A 54 -15.16 26.64 11.09
N LEU A 55 -14.92 27.16 12.29
CA LEU A 55 -13.68 27.86 12.64
C LEU A 55 -12.77 27.00 13.52
N GLY A 56 -11.46 27.26 13.46
CA GLY A 56 -10.51 26.65 14.39
C GLY A 56 -9.30 27.53 14.66
N TYR A 57 -8.59 27.23 15.75
CA TYR A 57 -7.37 27.93 16.14
C TYR A 57 -6.28 26.97 16.58
N ILE A 58 -5.04 27.43 16.46
CA ILE A 58 -3.87 26.92 17.15
C ILE A 58 -3.17 28.13 17.78
N PHE A 59 -2.95 28.08 19.08
CA PHE A 59 -2.02 28.94 19.80
C PHE A 59 -0.77 28.14 20.16
N CYS A 60 0.40 28.76 20.08
CA CYS A 60 1.65 28.18 20.55
C CYS A 60 2.49 29.21 21.31
N ASP A 61 3.18 28.70 22.34
CA ASP A 61 4.14 29.45 23.13
C ASP A 61 5.37 28.57 23.37
N LEU A 62 6.36 28.75 22.51
CA LEU A 62 7.61 27.99 22.52
C LEU A 62 8.71 28.69 23.33
N LEU A 63 8.35 29.65 24.19
CA LEU A 63 9.27 30.43 25.01
C LEU A 63 10.32 31.16 24.13
N LYS A 64 11.57 30.73 24.19
CA LYS A 64 12.59 31.05 23.19
C LYS A 64 12.87 29.77 22.40
N HIS A 65 12.51 29.77 21.13
CA HIS A 65 12.72 28.64 20.23
C HIS A 65 13.79 28.97 19.18
N ASP A 66 14.68 28.02 18.96
CA ASP A 66 15.80 28.14 18.02
C ASP A 66 15.58 27.11 16.90
N CYS A 67 15.43 27.56 15.65
CA CYS A 67 15.24 26.69 14.49
C CYS A 67 16.29 26.95 13.39
N ILE A 68 16.39 26.02 12.45
CA ILE A 68 17.20 26.19 11.24
C ILE A 68 16.35 26.94 10.19
N SER A 69 16.94 27.98 9.59
CA SER A 69 16.34 28.73 8.48
C SER A 69 17.33 28.88 7.32
N PRO A 70 16.88 28.76 6.06
CA PRO A 70 17.74 29.03 4.92
C PRO A 70 18.15 30.51 4.88
N ASP A 71 19.44 30.74 4.69
CA ASP A 71 20.05 32.07 4.57
C ASP A 71 19.57 32.75 3.28
N ARG A 72 18.58 33.63 3.41
CA ARG A 72 18.05 34.41 2.29
C ARG A 72 19.03 35.47 1.75
N SER A 73 20.20 35.64 2.38
CA SER A 73 21.29 36.48 1.87
C SER A 73 22.35 35.69 1.08
N ALA A 74 22.33 34.36 1.15
CA ALA A 74 23.23 33.51 0.38
C ALA A 74 22.86 33.48 -1.12
N PRO A 75 23.84 33.43 -2.04
CA PRO A 75 23.56 33.27 -3.47
C PRO A 75 22.90 31.91 -3.76
N LYS A 76 21.96 31.88 -4.72
CA LYS A 76 21.12 30.71 -5.04
C LYS A 76 21.87 29.42 -5.36
N GLU A 77 23.15 29.50 -5.71
CA GLU A 77 24.00 28.37 -6.08
C GLU A 77 24.61 27.65 -4.86
N ALA A 78 24.51 28.21 -3.65
CA ALA A 78 24.99 27.61 -2.40
C ALA A 78 24.06 27.97 -1.22
N PRO A 79 22.94 27.26 -1.03
CA PRO A 79 22.04 27.50 0.10
C PRO A 79 22.76 27.20 1.42
N ARG A 80 22.98 28.23 2.23
CA ARG A 80 23.53 28.11 3.58
C ARG A 80 22.39 28.08 4.59
N ASN A 81 22.53 27.30 5.65
CA ASN A 81 21.58 27.28 6.76
C ASN A 81 22.11 28.14 7.92
N VAL A 82 21.23 28.97 8.49
CA VAL A 82 21.52 29.85 9.63
C VAL A 82 20.55 29.53 10.76
N LYS A 83 21.03 29.61 12.00
CA LYS A 83 20.20 29.44 13.19
C LYS A 83 19.36 30.71 13.42
N ALA A 84 18.05 30.59 13.32
CA ALA A 84 17.09 31.65 13.63
C ALA A 84 16.53 31.42 15.05
N SER A 85 16.40 32.49 15.83
CA SER A 85 15.82 32.45 17.19
C SER A 85 14.56 33.30 17.23
N SER A 86 13.45 32.71 17.67
CA SER A 86 12.16 33.38 17.87
C SER A 86 11.79 33.39 19.35
N VAL A 87 11.22 34.49 19.83
CA VAL A 87 10.71 34.62 21.20
C VAL A 87 9.20 34.78 21.15
N TYR A 88 8.48 33.87 21.78
CA TYR A 88 7.02 33.81 21.78
C TYR A 88 6.45 34.64 22.92
N SER A 89 5.28 35.24 22.72
CA SER A 89 4.52 35.88 23.81
C SER A 89 3.56 34.89 24.51
N PRO A 90 3.27 35.09 25.80
CA PRO A 90 2.26 34.31 26.53
C PRO A 90 0.85 34.65 26.04
N LEU A 91 -0.09 33.74 26.25
CA LEU A 91 -1.48 33.85 25.80
C LEU A 91 -2.17 35.11 26.32
N HIS A 92 -2.00 35.45 27.61
CA HIS A 92 -2.60 36.67 28.21
C HIS A 92 -2.14 37.97 27.53
N THR A 93 -0.97 37.96 26.87
CA THR A 93 -0.44 39.09 26.09
C THR A 93 -0.91 38.99 24.64
N ALA A 94 -0.89 37.79 24.04
CA ALA A 94 -1.29 37.56 22.66
C ALA A 94 -2.78 37.88 22.40
N VAL A 95 -3.67 37.54 23.32
CA VAL A 95 -5.11 37.87 23.26
C VAL A 95 -5.37 39.39 23.22
N ARG A 96 -4.42 40.20 23.71
CA ARG A 96 -4.50 41.67 23.76
C ARG A 96 -3.61 42.34 22.71
N HIS A 97 -3.20 41.61 21.67
CA HIS A 97 -2.30 42.11 20.64
C HIS A 97 -2.93 43.25 19.81
N ARG A 98 -2.19 44.33 19.62
CA ARG A 98 -2.58 45.47 18.78
C ARG A 98 -1.98 45.36 17.39
N TRP A 99 -2.85 45.44 16.39
CA TRP A 99 -2.56 45.26 14.96
C TRP A 99 -2.02 46.54 14.30
N SER A 100 -1.52 47.47 15.11
CA SER A 100 -1.02 48.79 14.70
C SER A 100 0.21 48.67 13.80
N GLY A 101 0.24 49.45 12.71
CA GLY A 101 1.37 49.52 11.79
C GLY A 101 1.32 48.55 10.60
N LEU A 102 0.33 47.66 10.52
CA LEU A 102 0.14 46.78 9.37
C LEU A 102 -0.43 47.53 8.16
N THR A 103 0.13 47.25 6.98
CA THR A 103 -0.41 47.78 5.71
C THR A 103 -1.77 47.15 5.40
N LYS A 104 -2.56 47.80 4.53
CA LYS A 104 -3.86 47.26 4.05
C LYS A 104 -3.74 45.84 3.50
N ARG A 105 -2.62 45.54 2.82
CA ARG A 105 -2.36 44.20 2.25
C ARG A 105 -2.10 43.17 3.34
N GLN A 106 -1.14 43.43 4.22
CA GLN A 106 -0.80 42.52 5.34
C GLN A 106 -2.01 42.26 6.24
N THR A 107 -2.77 43.32 6.56
CA THR A 107 -3.99 43.18 7.37
C THR A 107 -5.04 42.28 6.70
N LYS A 108 -5.14 42.27 5.36
CA LYS A 108 -6.06 41.38 4.63
C LYS A 108 -5.56 39.93 4.60
N GLU A 109 -4.26 39.71 4.43
CA GLU A 109 -3.65 38.36 4.39
C GLU A 109 -3.79 37.59 5.73
N LEU A 110 -3.95 38.32 6.84
CA LEU A 110 -4.11 37.76 8.19
C LEU A 110 -5.56 37.48 8.62
N ASN A 111 -6.56 37.76 7.77
CA ASN A 111 -7.99 37.52 8.03
C ASN A 111 -8.48 37.85 9.47
N PRO A 112 -8.38 39.12 9.93
CA PRO A 112 -8.65 39.49 11.32
C PRO A 112 -10.08 39.19 11.78
N SER A 113 -11.06 39.06 10.87
CA SER A 113 -12.44 38.69 11.21
C SER A 113 -12.52 37.35 11.94
N VAL A 114 -11.80 36.33 11.48
CA VAL A 114 -11.81 34.99 12.09
C VAL A 114 -11.21 35.05 13.50
N VAL A 115 -10.07 35.73 13.65
CA VAL A 115 -9.42 35.95 14.95
C VAL A 115 -10.37 36.63 15.95
N HIS A 116 -11.02 37.72 15.55
CA HIS A 116 -11.86 38.49 16.46
C HIS A 116 -13.16 37.74 16.84
N VAL A 117 -13.66 36.86 15.96
CA VAL A 117 -14.80 35.98 16.27
C VAL A 117 -14.38 34.88 17.25
N ILE A 118 -13.22 34.24 17.07
CA ILE A 118 -12.71 33.23 18.01
C ILE A 118 -12.46 33.84 19.40
N LEU A 119 -11.87 35.05 19.47
CA LEU A 119 -11.71 35.77 20.73
C LEU A 119 -13.05 36.19 21.36
N ALA A 120 -14.07 36.48 20.54
CA ALA A 120 -15.42 36.78 21.02
C ALA A 120 -16.13 35.53 21.57
N LEU A 121 -15.94 34.37 20.96
CA LEU A 121 -16.45 33.08 21.46
C LEU A 121 -15.83 32.74 22.82
N TRP A 122 -14.52 32.99 23.01
CA TRP A 122 -13.88 32.83 24.32
C TRP A 122 -14.43 33.77 25.41
N GLU A 123 -14.70 35.03 25.08
CA GLU A 123 -15.32 35.98 26.02
C GLU A 123 -16.78 35.62 26.30
N TYR A 124 -17.55 35.23 25.27
CA TYR A 124 -18.92 34.74 25.42
C TYR A 124 -18.97 33.50 26.33
N GLN A 125 -18.07 32.54 26.12
CA GLN A 125 -17.93 31.34 26.94
C GLN A 125 -17.61 31.68 28.40
N SER A 126 -16.74 32.66 28.63
CA SER A 126 -16.40 33.17 29.97
C SER A 126 -17.59 33.84 30.66
N ASN A 127 -18.48 34.50 29.91
CA ASN A 127 -19.67 35.16 30.43
C ASN A 127 -20.84 34.19 30.69
N HIS A 128 -20.85 33.03 30.02
CA HIS A 128 -21.94 32.04 30.04
C HIS A 128 -21.59 30.72 30.73
N GLU A 129 -20.77 30.77 31.78
CA GLU A 129 -20.42 29.60 32.62
C GLU A 129 -19.85 28.41 31.83
N GLY A 130 -19.07 28.68 30.77
CA GLY A 130 -18.45 27.65 29.92
C GLY A 130 -19.25 27.28 28.66
N LYS A 131 -20.45 27.85 28.45
CA LYS A 131 -21.30 27.54 27.30
C LYS A 131 -20.95 28.38 26.07
N LEU A 132 -20.97 27.73 24.91
CA LEU A 132 -20.87 28.36 23.59
C LEU A 132 -22.29 28.70 23.07
N PRO A 133 -22.42 29.61 22.08
CA PRO A 133 -23.72 29.89 21.48
C PRO A 133 -24.18 28.71 20.61
N ASP A 134 -25.45 28.34 20.76
CA ASP A 134 -26.14 27.24 20.07
C ASP A 134 -27.42 27.68 19.33
N ASP A 135 -27.85 28.94 19.47
CA ASP A 135 -29.00 29.52 18.78
C ASP A 135 -28.76 30.95 18.23
N MET A 136 -29.78 31.50 17.57
CA MET A 136 -29.69 32.84 16.96
C MET A 136 -29.94 34.01 17.92
N ASP A 137 -30.44 33.77 19.13
CA ASP A 137 -30.69 34.84 20.10
C ASP A 137 -29.36 35.40 20.63
N ALA A 138 -28.33 34.55 20.74
CA ALA A 138 -26.96 34.94 21.09
C ALA A 138 -26.27 35.89 20.08
N ALA A 139 -26.74 35.96 18.82
CA ALA A 139 -26.00 36.64 17.74
C ALA A 139 -25.86 38.16 17.94
N SER A 140 -26.83 38.80 18.59
CA SER A 140 -26.75 40.23 18.91
C SER A 140 -25.72 40.54 20.00
N GLU A 141 -25.46 39.58 20.90
CA GLU A 141 -24.43 39.72 21.95
C GLU A 141 -23.05 39.38 21.40
N LEU A 142 -22.90 38.26 20.66
CA LEU A 142 -21.62 37.87 20.07
C LEU A 142 -21.10 38.96 19.11
N GLU A 143 -21.97 39.61 18.34
CA GLU A 143 -21.60 40.77 17.51
C GLU A 143 -21.10 41.96 18.34
N GLN A 144 -21.74 42.26 19.49
CA GLN A 144 -21.31 43.33 20.38
C GLN A 144 -19.94 43.05 21.01
N ILE A 145 -19.71 41.82 21.46
CA ILE A 145 -18.43 41.36 22.01
C ILE A 145 -17.34 41.46 20.93
N ALA A 146 -17.58 40.89 19.75
CA ALA A 146 -16.58 40.84 18.67
C ALA A 146 -16.19 42.22 18.16
N ASN A 147 -17.17 43.12 17.97
CA ASN A 147 -16.90 44.50 17.59
C ASN A 147 -16.26 45.30 18.76
N GLY A 148 -16.62 45.01 20.01
CA GLY A 148 -15.98 45.57 21.20
C GLY A 148 -14.48 45.30 21.21
N ILE A 149 -14.08 44.03 21.07
CA ILE A 149 -12.67 43.62 20.97
C ILE A 149 -12.00 44.34 19.78
N LEU A 150 -12.61 44.29 18.59
CA LEU A 150 -12.10 44.92 17.36
C LEU A 150 -11.79 46.41 17.51
N THR A 151 -12.60 47.17 18.25
CA THR A 151 -12.33 48.60 18.49
C THR A 151 -11.07 48.86 19.33
N THR A 152 -10.63 47.89 20.14
CA THR A 152 -9.43 47.99 21.00
C THR A 152 -8.16 47.44 20.36
N SER A 153 -8.29 46.60 19.33
CA SER A 153 -7.18 45.91 18.65
C SER A 153 -6.39 46.75 17.64
N ASP A 154 -6.73 48.03 17.42
CA ASP A 154 -6.07 48.93 16.44
C ASP A 154 -5.97 48.38 15.00
N VAL A 155 -6.93 47.54 14.57
CA VAL A 155 -6.99 46.97 13.21
C VAL A 155 -7.19 48.06 12.14
N ASN A 156 -6.58 47.86 10.97
CA ASN A 156 -6.70 48.79 9.85
C ASN A 156 -8.16 48.88 9.35
N ARG A 157 -8.83 49.98 9.68
CA ARG A 157 -10.24 50.27 9.34
C ARG A 157 -10.56 50.28 7.84
N GLN A 158 -9.56 50.29 6.95
CA GLN A 158 -9.78 50.13 5.50
C GLN A 158 -9.93 48.66 5.05
N VAL A 159 -9.75 47.71 5.97
CA VAL A 159 -9.89 46.26 5.74
C VAL A 159 -11.07 45.70 6.52
N LEU A 160 -11.18 46.03 7.81
CA LEU A 160 -12.25 45.58 8.68
C LEU A 160 -12.77 46.76 9.52
N THR A 161 -14.02 47.16 9.30
CA THR A 161 -14.69 48.24 10.06
C THR A 161 -15.56 47.68 11.19
N SER A 162 -16.22 46.55 10.90
CA SER A 162 -16.97 45.70 11.83
C SER A 162 -16.76 44.25 11.41
N VAL A 163 -17.00 43.31 12.31
CA VAL A 163 -17.01 41.88 11.97
C VAL A 163 -18.20 41.58 11.04
N PRO A 164 -18.06 40.72 10.01
CA PRO A 164 -19.17 40.38 9.12
C PRO A 164 -20.30 39.66 9.85
N ARG A 165 -21.53 40.13 9.68
CA ARG A 165 -22.71 39.57 10.35
C ARG A 165 -22.94 38.09 9.99
N ASP A 166 -22.78 37.74 8.71
CA ASP A 166 -22.90 36.36 8.22
C ASP A 166 -21.99 35.37 8.98
N LEU A 167 -20.79 35.81 9.39
CA LEU A 167 -19.84 34.99 10.16
C LEU A 167 -20.28 34.84 11.62
N ILE A 168 -20.86 35.90 12.21
CA ILE A 168 -21.47 35.83 13.55
C ILE A 168 -22.66 34.86 13.54
N ASP A 169 -23.56 35.00 12.56
CA ASP A 169 -24.76 34.16 12.48
C ASP A 169 -24.39 32.68 12.23
N THR A 170 -23.37 32.42 11.39
CA THR A 170 -22.82 31.07 11.20
C THR A 170 -22.25 30.50 12.50
N MET A 171 -21.51 31.29 13.30
CA MET A 171 -20.96 30.81 14.57
C MET A 171 -22.02 30.58 15.64
N CYS A 172 -23.06 31.40 15.71
CA CYS A 172 -24.10 31.23 16.72
C CYS A 172 -24.90 29.93 16.56
N THR A 173 -24.92 29.36 15.35
CA THR A 173 -25.57 28.06 15.06
C THR A 173 -24.60 26.88 14.93
N SER A 174 -23.28 27.09 15.01
CA SER A 174 -22.29 26.02 14.82
C SER A 174 -21.16 25.97 15.84
N ALA A 175 -20.94 27.00 16.66
CA ALA A 175 -19.80 27.03 17.60
C ALA A 175 -19.90 25.94 18.69
N ALA A 176 -21.11 25.60 19.13
CA ALA A 176 -21.36 24.51 20.08
C ALA A 176 -21.27 23.09 19.45
N HIS A 177 -20.88 22.98 18.18
CA HIS A 177 -20.81 21.71 17.45
C HIS A 177 -19.41 21.51 16.85
N GLU A 178 -18.91 20.27 16.88
CA GLU A 178 -17.69 19.88 16.18
C GLU A 178 -18.01 19.59 14.71
N PHE A 179 -17.22 20.14 13.78
CA PHE A 179 -17.29 19.80 12.36
C PHE A 179 -16.06 19.00 11.95
N SER A 180 -16.22 17.68 11.79
CA SER A 180 -15.10 16.73 11.63
C SER A 180 -14.05 17.13 10.57
N PRO A 181 -14.41 17.69 9.39
CA PRO A 181 -13.41 18.19 8.43
C PRO A 181 -12.54 19.33 8.98
N THR A 182 -13.10 20.24 9.78
CA THR A 182 -12.35 21.31 10.46
C THR A 182 -11.45 20.73 11.55
N CYS A 183 -11.96 19.79 12.36
CA CYS A 183 -11.17 19.08 13.37
C CYS A 183 -9.98 18.34 12.75
N ALA A 184 -10.18 17.65 11.62
CA ALA A 184 -9.13 16.93 10.90
C ALA A 184 -8.03 17.87 10.36
N VAL A 185 -8.42 19.01 9.75
CA VAL A 185 -7.45 20.01 9.25
C VAL A 185 -6.68 20.64 10.41
N VAL A 186 -7.37 21.13 11.44
CA VAL A 186 -6.74 21.83 12.57
C VAL A 186 -5.86 20.87 13.38
N GLY A 187 -6.33 19.65 13.66
CA GLY A 187 -5.57 18.61 14.36
C GLY A 187 -4.34 18.15 13.57
N GLY A 188 -4.47 17.96 12.24
CA GLY A 188 -3.34 17.61 11.37
C GLY A 188 -2.27 18.71 11.32
N MET A 189 -2.68 19.97 11.22
CA MET A 189 -1.76 21.12 11.27
C MET A 189 -1.09 21.27 12.63
N LEU A 190 -1.83 21.07 13.72
CA LEU A 190 -1.33 21.10 15.10
C LEU A 190 -0.26 20.03 15.32
N ALA A 191 -0.54 18.77 14.97
CA ALA A 191 0.41 17.67 15.09
C ALA A 191 1.67 17.89 14.24
N GLN A 192 1.51 18.35 13.00
CA GLN A 192 2.65 18.66 12.13
C GLN A 192 3.53 19.78 12.70
N ASP A 193 2.95 20.81 13.32
CA ASP A 193 3.71 21.93 13.86
C ASP A 193 4.42 21.58 15.18
N ILE A 194 3.80 20.77 16.03
CA ILE A 194 4.46 20.17 17.22
C ILE A 194 5.72 19.40 16.79
N LEU A 195 5.62 18.56 15.75
CA LEU A 195 6.78 17.83 15.21
C LEU A 195 7.86 18.78 14.65
N LYS A 196 7.49 19.87 13.97
CA LYS A 196 8.44 20.90 13.51
C LYS A 196 9.17 21.58 14.68
N ALA A 197 8.44 21.97 15.72
CA ALA A 197 9.00 22.59 16.91
C ALA A 197 9.93 21.65 17.68
N LEU A 198 9.59 20.36 17.80
CA LEU A 198 10.46 19.37 18.45
C LEU A 198 11.71 19.05 17.59
N ALA A 199 11.57 19.02 16.25
CA ALA A 199 12.69 18.74 15.35
C ALA A 199 13.65 19.94 15.15
N ALA A 200 13.20 21.17 15.40
CA ALA A 200 13.95 22.42 15.20
C ALA A 200 14.54 22.64 13.78
N ARG A 201 14.07 21.90 12.78
CA ARG A 201 14.57 21.93 11.39
C ARG A 201 13.98 23.05 10.54
N GLU A 202 12.79 23.54 10.89
CA GLU A 202 12.04 24.57 10.20
C GLU A 202 11.41 25.54 11.20
N ALA A 203 10.90 26.68 10.75
CA ALA A 203 10.17 27.61 11.60
C ALA A 203 8.73 27.12 11.86
N PRO A 204 8.32 26.90 13.13
CA PRO A 204 6.94 26.54 13.48
C PRO A 204 5.98 27.75 13.38
N ILE A 205 4.68 27.52 13.62
CA ILE A 205 3.64 28.56 13.67
C ILE A 205 4.09 29.70 14.57
N ALA A 206 3.91 30.94 14.12
CA ALA A 206 4.27 32.11 14.90
C ALA A 206 3.09 32.54 15.80
N ASN A 207 3.10 32.09 17.06
CA ASN A 207 2.13 32.37 18.14
C ASN A 207 0.67 31.97 17.91
N PHE A 208 0.02 32.45 16.85
CA PHE A 208 -1.36 32.13 16.54
C PHE A 208 -1.50 31.69 15.09
N PHE A 209 -2.38 30.72 14.87
CA PHE A 209 -2.94 30.33 13.59
C PHE A 209 -4.45 30.19 13.74
N THR A 210 -5.19 30.59 12.71
CA THR A 210 -6.65 30.43 12.65
C THR A 210 -7.07 29.89 11.29
N PHE A 211 -8.02 28.97 11.28
CA PHE A 211 -8.60 28.33 10.11
C PHE A 211 -10.08 28.73 9.95
N ASP A 212 -10.50 28.93 8.70
CA ASP A 212 -11.88 29.20 8.31
C ASP A 212 -12.34 28.18 7.25
N GLY A 213 -13.17 27.25 7.70
CA GLY A 213 -13.76 26.19 6.87
C GLY A 213 -14.74 26.69 5.81
N ASN A 214 -15.26 27.92 5.90
CA ASN A 214 -16.10 28.49 4.84
C ASN A 214 -15.28 28.83 3.59
N THR A 215 -14.02 29.22 3.78
CA THR A 215 -13.10 29.60 2.70
C THR A 215 -12.00 28.56 2.45
N GLY A 216 -11.86 27.57 3.33
CA GLY A 216 -10.74 26.62 3.33
C GLY A 216 -9.39 27.30 3.59
N SER A 217 -9.38 28.49 4.21
CA SER A 217 -8.17 29.31 4.35
C SER A 217 -7.63 29.31 5.78
N GLY A 218 -6.30 29.41 5.90
CA GLY A 218 -5.59 29.48 7.17
C GLY A 218 -4.60 30.65 7.20
N SER A 219 -4.59 31.40 8.29
CA SER A 219 -3.73 32.57 8.51
C SER A 219 -3.04 32.48 9.87
N GLY A 220 -1.76 32.86 9.96
CA GLY A 220 -1.01 32.90 11.22
C GLY A 220 -0.27 34.22 11.44
N TYR A 221 -0.13 34.64 12.70
CA TYR A 221 0.41 35.96 13.06
C TYR A 221 1.16 35.99 14.41
N HIS A 222 2.37 36.54 14.37
CA HIS A 222 3.20 36.67 15.56
C HIS A 222 2.67 37.77 16.51
N CYS A 223 2.67 37.48 17.81
CA CYS A 223 2.32 38.43 18.86
C CYS A 223 3.57 38.77 19.66
N GLY A 224 4.03 40.02 19.66
CA GLY A 224 5.28 40.42 20.35
C GLY A 224 5.67 41.89 20.16
N TYR A 225 6.73 42.32 20.85
CA TYR A 225 7.20 43.71 20.90
C TYR A 225 7.63 44.28 19.53
N PRO A 226 7.53 45.62 19.31
CA PRO A 226 7.76 46.25 18.02
C PRO A 226 9.25 46.56 17.78
N GLU A 227 10.08 45.54 17.54
CA GLU A 227 11.37 45.73 16.86
C GLU A 227 11.48 44.82 15.63
N HIS A 228 11.76 45.47 14.49
CA HIS A 228 12.17 44.95 13.19
C HIS A 228 12.15 43.41 12.99
N HIS A 229 11.15 42.93 12.24
CA HIS A 229 11.18 41.87 11.21
C HIS A 229 9.84 41.11 11.10
N LEU A 230 8.80 41.78 10.57
CA LEU A 230 7.58 41.10 10.12
C LEU A 230 7.89 40.24 8.88
N HIS A 231 8.16 38.95 9.08
CA HIS A 231 8.19 37.97 8.00
C HIS A 231 6.76 37.59 7.60
N SER A 232 6.33 38.01 6.41
CA SER A 232 5.06 37.55 5.84
C SER A 232 5.19 36.08 5.44
N PHE A 233 4.52 35.20 6.17
CA PHE A 233 4.32 33.79 5.82
C PHE A 233 2.89 33.61 5.30
N SER A 234 2.69 33.80 3.99
CA SER A 234 1.50 33.32 3.31
C SER A 234 1.68 31.83 2.99
N THR A 235 1.21 30.94 3.85
CA THR A 235 1.02 29.52 3.50
C THR A 235 -0.19 29.40 2.59
N LEU A 236 -0.03 29.81 1.32
CA LEU A 236 -1.06 29.68 0.30
C LEU A 236 -1.02 28.25 -0.26
N MET A 237 -1.37 27.27 0.58
CA MET A 237 -1.63 25.91 0.13
C MET A 237 -3.00 25.88 -0.56
N VAL A 238 -2.97 26.08 -1.87
CA VAL A 238 -4.08 25.70 -2.75
C VAL A 238 -4.22 24.18 -2.66
N LEU A 239 -5.30 23.69 -2.04
CA LEU A 239 -5.75 22.32 -2.24
C LEU A 239 -5.86 22.06 -3.75
N PRO A 240 -5.23 21.01 -4.31
CA PRO A 240 -5.35 20.71 -5.73
C PRO A 240 -6.81 20.37 -6.05
N GLN A 241 -7.55 21.33 -6.61
CA GLN A 241 -8.81 21.01 -7.28
C GLN A 241 -8.49 20.06 -8.44
N GLN A 242 -8.92 18.81 -8.33
CA GLN A 242 -8.93 17.87 -9.44
C GLN A 242 -9.83 18.40 -10.56
N ARG A 243 -9.24 19.16 -11.49
CA ARG A 243 -9.85 19.36 -12.81
C ARG A 243 -9.67 18.09 -13.60
N ARG A 244 -10.76 17.36 -13.86
CA ARG A 244 -10.79 16.34 -14.91
C ARG A 244 -10.36 16.98 -16.24
N PRO A 245 -9.31 16.50 -16.93
CA PRO A 245 -9.06 16.87 -18.31
C PRO A 245 -10.11 16.20 -19.20
N THR A 246 -10.82 16.99 -20.00
CA THR A 246 -11.57 16.48 -21.14
C THR A 246 -10.61 15.84 -22.15
N GLN A 247 -11.03 14.71 -22.73
CA GLN A 247 -10.28 14.04 -23.80
C GLN A 247 -10.02 15.00 -24.99
N SER A 248 -8.77 15.04 -25.45
CA SER A 248 -8.40 15.53 -26.78
C SER A 248 -7.36 14.59 -27.38
N ALA A 249 -7.41 14.40 -28.70
CA ALA A 249 -6.76 13.28 -29.39
C ALA A 249 -5.21 13.31 -29.38
N GLN A 250 -4.65 12.16 -29.74
CA GLN A 250 -3.22 11.86 -29.83
C GLN A 250 -2.46 12.80 -30.78
N GLU A 251 -1.28 13.27 -30.36
CA GLU A 251 -0.15 13.52 -31.28
C GLU A 251 1.15 13.06 -30.61
N TYR A 252 1.91 12.20 -31.30
CA TYR A 252 3.19 11.66 -30.84
C TYR A 252 4.32 12.69 -31.05
N TYR A 253 5.22 12.82 -30.07
CA TYR A 253 6.57 13.36 -30.32
C TYR A 253 7.66 12.43 -29.78
N ALA A 254 8.74 12.32 -30.56
CA ALA A 254 9.65 11.18 -30.55
C ALA A 254 10.83 11.30 -29.57
N VAL A 255 11.44 10.14 -29.30
CA VAL A 255 12.65 9.95 -28.49
C VAL A 255 13.85 10.76 -29.04
N PRO A 256 14.66 11.42 -28.20
CA PRO A 256 15.85 12.15 -28.64
C PRO A 256 16.92 11.24 -29.28
N GLN A 257 17.48 11.69 -30.41
CA GLN A 257 18.59 11.00 -31.08
C GLN A 257 19.96 11.41 -30.51
N SER A 258 20.90 10.46 -30.54
CA SER A 258 22.32 10.65 -30.24
C SER A 258 22.99 11.69 -31.16
N PRO A 259 24.06 12.39 -30.71
CA PRO A 259 24.56 13.59 -31.38
C PRO A 259 25.28 13.31 -32.71
N GLN A 260 24.96 14.10 -33.74
CA GLN A 260 25.74 14.17 -34.98
C GLN A 260 26.70 15.37 -34.99
N THR A 261 27.93 15.11 -35.43
CA THR A 261 29.04 16.06 -35.53
C THR A 261 28.97 16.96 -36.77
N THR A 262 29.34 18.23 -36.60
CA THR A 262 29.51 19.24 -37.67
C THR A 262 30.70 18.97 -38.61
N PRO A 263 30.59 19.22 -39.93
CA PRO A 263 31.72 19.18 -40.85
C PRO A 263 32.13 20.56 -41.45
N ASN A 264 33.36 21.02 -41.19
CA ASN A 264 34.35 21.38 -42.23
C ASN A 264 35.63 22.04 -41.68
N MET A 265 36.80 21.42 -41.90
CA MET A 265 37.89 22.00 -42.73
C MET A 265 39.07 21.02 -42.92
N GLN A 266 39.46 20.84 -44.20
CA GLN A 266 40.81 20.58 -44.76
C GLN A 266 41.81 19.61 -44.07
N GLY A 267 42.35 18.63 -44.84
CA GLY A 267 43.69 18.10 -44.54
C GLY A 267 44.13 16.70 -45.04
N SER A 268 44.44 16.56 -46.34
CA SER A 268 45.45 15.64 -46.92
C SER A 268 45.41 14.09 -46.75
N TYR A 269 45.23 13.41 -47.89
CA TYR A 269 45.87 12.16 -48.38
C TYR A 269 46.73 11.27 -47.43
N ASN A 270 46.46 9.95 -47.41
CA ASN A 270 47.12 9.03 -48.37
C ASN A 270 46.49 7.63 -48.51
N GLN A 271 46.84 6.93 -49.59
CA GLN A 271 46.28 5.63 -50.04
C GLN A 271 47.14 4.42 -49.62
N SER A 272 46.56 3.21 -49.51
CA SER A 272 47.04 2.00 -50.22
C SER A 272 46.13 0.75 -50.01
N ARG A 273 46.25 -0.23 -50.91
CA ARG A 273 45.40 -1.44 -51.06
C ARG A 273 46.09 -2.72 -50.52
N PRO A 274 45.36 -3.86 -50.35
CA PRO A 274 45.84 -5.11 -49.73
C PRO A 274 46.40 -6.10 -50.81
N PRO A 275 46.85 -7.37 -50.54
CA PRO A 275 46.00 -8.48 -50.02
C PRO A 275 46.68 -9.64 -49.22
N ALA A 276 45.82 -10.57 -48.76
CA ALA A 276 45.97 -12.06 -48.71
C ALA A 276 46.13 -12.80 -47.34
N ARG A 277 45.12 -13.66 -47.06
CA ARG A 277 45.09 -15.00 -46.40
C ARG A 277 46.18 -15.34 -45.34
N SER A 278 45.89 -15.89 -44.16
CA SER A 278 44.86 -16.88 -43.78
C SER A 278 44.81 -17.14 -42.25
N GLY A 279 43.75 -17.79 -41.75
CA GLY A 279 43.84 -18.66 -40.55
C GLY A 279 42.98 -18.28 -39.32
N SER A 280 42.28 -19.29 -38.80
CA SER A 280 41.52 -19.35 -37.52
C SER A 280 40.26 -18.49 -37.35
N SER A 281 39.16 -19.19 -37.04
CA SER A 281 37.83 -18.62 -36.76
C SER A 281 37.64 -18.46 -35.25
N GLY A 282 37.80 -17.25 -34.74
CA GLY A 282 37.30 -16.84 -33.42
C GLY A 282 36.02 -16.02 -33.58
N SER A 283 34.89 -16.53 -33.10
CA SER A 283 33.62 -15.78 -33.09
C SER A 283 33.54 -14.89 -31.85
N GLN A 284 34.01 -13.64 -31.96
CA GLN A 284 33.54 -12.59 -31.06
C GLN A 284 32.08 -12.28 -31.39
N MET A 285 31.16 -12.62 -30.49
CA MET A 285 29.75 -12.26 -30.66
C MET A 285 29.50 -10.88 -30.06
N GLN A 286 29.17 -9.93 -30.94
CA GLN A 286 28.93 -8.53 -30.61
C GLN A 286 27.54 -8.40 -29.96
N SER A 287 27.45 -7.89 -28.73
CA SER A 287 26.19 -7.87 -27.96
C SER A 287 25.20 -6.83 -28.49
N GLY A 288 24.27 -7.26 -29.35
CA GLY A 288 23.08 -6.50 -29.73
C GLY A 288 21.94 -6.69 -28.73
N ARG A 289 21.22 -5.61 -28.40
CA ARG A 289 20.09 -5.58 -27.44
C ARG A 289 18.86 -6.45 -27.79
N GLY A 290 18.91 -7.27 -28.85
CA GLY A 290 17.84 -8.20 -29.25
C GLY A 290 17.99 -9.64 -28.73
N ALA A 291 19.19 -10.05 -28.28
CA ALA A 291 19.45 -11.45 -27.92
C ALA A 291 18.76 -11.89 -26.61
N ILE A 292 18.46 -10.96 -25.69
CA ILE A 292 17.81 -11.26 -24.41
C ILE A 292 16.31 -11.56 -24.63
N ALA A 293 15.61 -10.72 -25.40
CA ALA A 293 14.18 -10.91 -25.68
C ALA A 293 13.87 -12.25 -26.38
N GLN A 294 14.75 -12.70 -27.27
CA GLN A 294 14.58 -13.98 -27.96
C GLN A 294 14.96 -15.20 -27.09
N GLY A 295 15.80 -15.01 -26.06
CA GLY A 295 16.13 -16.04 -25.05
C GLY A 295 14.99 -16.28 -24.04
N VAL A 296 14.22 -15.24 -23.71
CA VAL A 296 13.01 -15.34 -22.87
C VAL A 296 11.90 -16.07 -23.63
N ALA A 297 11.63 -15.68 -24.88
CA ALA A 297 10.58 -16.29 -25.71
C ALA A 297 10.87 -17.73 -26.19
N SER A 298 12.04 -18.31 -25.87
CA SER A 298 12.43 -19.67 -26.26
C SER A 298 12.79 -20.59 -25.08
N GLY A 299 12.56 -20.13 -23.83
CA GLY A 299 12.81 -20.90 -22.61
C GLY A 299 14.29 -21.15 -22.27
N GLN A 300 15.24 -20.73 -23.12
CA GLN A 300 16.67 -21.00 -22.92
C GLN A 300 17.37 -20.05 -21.92
N ILE A 301 16.72 -18.94 -21.52
CA ILE A 301 17.19 -18.09 -20.41
C ILE A 301 16.05 -17.89 -19.41
N GLY A 302 15.52 -19.02 -18.91
CA GLY A 302 14.48 -19.07 -17.88
C GLY A 302 14.52 -20.34 -17.00
N GLY A 303 15.00 -21.47 -17.52
CA GLY A 303 15.07 -22.76 -16.80
C GLY A 303 16.13 -22.89 -15.70
N ALA A 304 16.23 -21.92 -14.79
CA ALA A 304 17.18 -21.93 -13.66
C ALA A 304 16.61 -21.43 -12.32
N TYR A 305 15.30 -21.12 -12.26
CA TYR A 305 14.57 -20.76 -11.04
C TYR A 305 13.19 -21.45 -11.10
N GLY A 306 12.90 -22.31 -10.12
CA GLY A 306 11.74 -23.23 -10.13
C GLY A 306 12.12 -24.60 -9.55
N PRO A 307 11.42 -25.15 -8.53
CA PRO A 307 12.00 -26.27 -7.75
C PRO A 307 11.79 -27.69 -8.29
N TYR A 308 11.06 -27.88 -9.38
CA TYR A 308 10.63 -29.21 -9.83
C TYR A 308 11.09 -29.51 -11.26
N SER A 309 11.99 -30.49 -11.40
CA SER A 309 12.25 -31.14 -12.69
C SER A 309 12.60 -32.61 -12.50
N TYR A 310 11.68 -33.49 -12.89
CA TYR A 310 11.95 -34.93 -12.97
C TYR A 310 11.48 -35.52 -14.30
N HIS A 311 12.46 -35.97 -15.09
CA HIS A 311 12.22 -36.72 -16.33
C HIS A 311 12.02 -38.21 -16.05
N PRO A 312 11.01 -38.85 -16.67
CA PRO A 312 11.09 -40.24 -17.12
C PRO A 312 11.62 -40.31 -18.56
N SER A 313 12.36 -41.38 -18.86
CA SER A 313 13.13 -41.51 -20.10
C SER A 313 12.33 -42.04 -21.30
N SER A 314 12.58 -41.39 -22.45
CA SER A 314 12.64 -41.95 -23.81
C SER A 314 11.42 -42.67 -24.42
N SER A 315 10.93 -42.12 -25.54
CA SER A 315 10.85 -42.90 -26.78
C SER A 315 11.15 -42.02 -28.01
N GLN A 316 12.03 -42.49 -28.90
CA GLN A 316 12.23 -41.89 -30.22
C GLN A 316 11.22 -42.53 -31.19
N ASN A 317 10.43 -41.72 -31.91
CA ASN A 317 10.43 -41.70 -33.38
C ASN A 317 9.34 -40.77 -33.98
N ASN A 318 9.79 -39.89 -34.89
CA ASN A 318 9.17 -39.56 -36.18
C ASN A 318 7.62 -39.52 -36.29
N ALA A 319 7.05 -38.31 -36.34
CA ALA A 319 6.75 -37.59 -37.61
C ALA A 319 5.41 -36.81 -37.62
N VAL A 320 5.37 -35.83 -38.53
CA VAL A 320 4.19 -35.08 -39.02
C VAL A 320 3.51 -34.14 -38.03
N HIS A 321 3.88 -32.86 -38.12
CA HIS A 321 2.96 -31.75 -37.84
C HIS A 321 2.50 -31.13 -39.16
N ASN A 322 1.19 -30.98 -39.30
CA ASN A 322 0.53 -30.37 -40.44
C ASN A 322 -0.08 -29.03 -39.98
N PRO A 323 0.42 -27.86 -40.40
CA PRO A 323 -0.02 -26.60 -39.82
C PRO A 323 -1.33 -26.10 -40.43
N SER A 324 -2.40 -26.06 -39.62
CA SER A 324 -3.64 -25.38 -39.97
C SER A 324 -3.54 -23.86 -39.78
N ARG A 325 -3.02 -23.21 -40.82
CA ARG A 325 -3.60 -21.99 -41.45
C ARG A 325 -4.49 -21.11 -40.54
N PHE A 326 -3.95 -19.98 -40.07
CA PHE A 326 -4.34 -18.65 -40.58
C PHE A 326 -3.38 -17.55 -40.09
N SER A 327 -2.44 -17.17 -40.96
CA SER A 327 -1.66 -15.93 -40.89
C SER A 327 -2.58 -14.73 -41.16
N SER A 328 -2.59 -13.67 -40.35
CA SER A 328 -1.58 -12.59 -40.28
C SER A 328 -1.25 -11.97 -41.65
N ALA A 329 -1.63 -10.71 -41.82
CA ALA A 329 -1.25 -9.87 -42.96
C ALA A 329 -0.71 -8.54 -42.44
N PRO A 330 0.62 -8.38 -42.31
CA PRO A 330 1.24 -7.09 -42.01
C PRO A 330 1.38 -6.23 -43.27
N SER A 331 1.25 -4.92 -43.08
CA SER A 331 1.48 -3.86 -44.06
C SER A 331 2.96 -3.61 -44.32
N GLU A 332 3.38 -3.39 -45.58
CA GLU A 332 4.59 -2.62 -45.88
C GLU A 332 4.51 -1.75 -47.16
N VAL A 333 5.45 -0.81 -47.19
CA VAL A 333 5.57 0.46 -47.89
C VAL A 333 5.88 0.36 -49.40
N SER A 334 5.56 1.43 -50.15
CA SER A 334 5.79 1.63 -51.60
C SER A 334 7.25 1.59 -52.07
N SER A 335 7.50 1.18 -53.33
CA SER A 335 8.82 1.31 -53.98
C SER A 335 8.83 1.30 -55.54
N VAL A 336 9.22 2.46 -56.13
CA VAL A 336 10.09 2.70 -57.33
C VAL A 336 9.65 2.17 -58.73
N THR A 337 9.41 3.05 -59.73
CA THR A 337 10.40 3.58 -60.73
C THR A 337 9.80 4.73 -61.59
N GLY A 338 10.54 5.65 -62.25
CA GLY A 338 11.88 6.18 -61.94
C GLY A 338 12.89 6.50 -63.10
N GLU A 339 12.69 7.52 -63.97
CA GLU A 339 13.75 8.05 -64.87
C GLU A 339 13.89 9.61 -64.91
N LYS A 340 15.05 10.10 -65.38
CA LYS A 340 15.61 11.49 -65.39
C LYS A 340 15.64 12.08 -66.83
N PRO A 341 16.15 13.32 -67.16
CA PRO A 341 16.84 14.38 -66.36
C PRO A 341 16.40 15.86 -66.64
N ALA A 342 17.05 16.81 -65.94
CA ALA A 342 17.15 18.27 -66.23
C ALA A 342 15.82 19.09 -66.18
N GLY A 343 15.80 20.42 -66.07
CA GLY A 343 16.86 21.44 -65.90
C GLY A 343 16.24 22.81 -65.56
N VAL A 344 17.05 23.79 -65.17
CA VAL A 344 16.62 25.14 -64.72
C VAL A 344 15.93 25.94 -65.84
N ALA A 345 14.74 26.54 -65.58
CA ALA A 345 14.40 27.92 -65.99
C ALA A 345 13.02 28.43 -65.50
N THR A 346 13.04 29.70 -65.11
CA THR A 346 11.97 30.68 -64.84
C THR A 346 10.64 30.62 -65.62
N THR A 347 9.53 30.60 -64.88
CA THR A 347 8.28 31.41 -65.06
C THR A 347 7.84 31.81 -66.48
N SER A 348 6.77 31.20 -67.01
CA SER A 348 5.41 31.82 -67.07
C SER A 348 4.41 31.08 -67.99
N ALA A 349 3.17 30.95 -67.49
CA ALA A 349 1.89 31.00 -68.22
C ALA A 349 1.31 29.79 -69.03
N THR A 350 0.08 29.41 -68.61
CA THR A 350 -1.14 29.06 -69.40
C THR A 350 -1.48 27.61 -69.85
N VAL A 351 -2.81 27.36 -69.88
CA VAL A 351 -3.63 26.31 -70.58
C VAL A 351 -3.61 24.85 -70.03
N PRO A 352 -4.63 24.00 -70.29
CA PRO A 352 -6.04 24.00 -69.81
C PRO A 352 -6.42 22.75 -68.96
N PRO A 353 -7.63 22.68 -68.34
CA PRO A 353 -8.14 21.48 -67.70
C PRO A 353 -8.85 20.54 -68.68
N TYR A 354 -8.74 19.22 -68.45
CA TYR A 354 -9.40 18.18 -69.24
C TYR A 354 -10.38 17.36 -68.39
N LEU A 355 -11.62 17.30 -68.88
CA LEU A 355 -12.36 16.06 -69.10
C LEU A 355 -12.48 15.07 -67.92
N TRP A 356 -13.49 15.31 -67.08
CA TRP A 356 -14.21 14.24 -66.37
C TRP A 356 -15.67 14.25 -66.81
N ASP A 357 -16.28 13.06 -66.84
CA ASP A 357 -17.63 12.83 -67.36
C ASP A 357 -18.71 13.40 -66.42
N ILE A 358 -19.82 13.91 -66.97
CA ILE A 358 -20.84 14.69 -66.23
C ILE A 358 -22.23 14.06 -66.43
N LYS A 359 -22.32 12.73 -66.41
CA LYS A 359 -23.57 11.99 -66.70
C LYS A 359 -23.81 10.70 -65.91
N ASP A 360 -23.34 10.61 -64.67
CA ASP A 360 -23.91 9.68 -63.70
C ASP A 360 -24.07 10.41 -62.35
N PRO A 361 -25.30 10.77 -61.93
CA PRO A 361 -25.55 11.30 -60.59
C PRO A 361 -25.61 10.13 -59.59
N ASP A 362 -24.70 10.15 -58.62
CA ASP A 362 -24.64 9.13 -57.56
C ASP A 362 -25.91 9.19 -56.68
N LEU A 363 -26.27 8.05 -56.09
CA LEU A 363 -27.51 7.89 -55.32
C LEU A 363 -27.61 8.79 -54.06
N ASP A 364 -26.50 9.40 -53.62
CA ASP A 364 -26.43 10.31 -52.47
C ASP A 364 -26.63 11.81 -52.83
N ASP A 365 -26.67 12.18 -54.12
CA ASP A 365 -26.88 13.59 -54.55
C ASP A 365 -28.23 14.17 -54.08
N ALA A 366 -29.20 13.32 -53.76
CA ALA A 366 -30.51 13.70 -53.21
C ALA A 366 -30.42 14.41 -51.84
N LEU A 367 -29.32 14.24 -51.09
CA LEU A 367 -29.11 14.91 -49.80
C LEU A 367 -28.38 16.27 -49.94
N HIS A 368 -27.85 16.58 -51.12
CA HIS A 368 -27.01 17.74 -51.37
C HIS A 368 -27.59 18.77 -52.36
N ASN A 369 -28.75 18.47 -52.97
CA ASN A 369 -29.51 19.39 -53.80
C ASN A 369 -30.81 19.80 -53.07
N PRO A 370 -30.89 20.98 -52.42
CA PRO A 370 -32.13 21.44 -51.80
C PRO A 370 -33.20 21.69 -52.86
N ASP A 371 -34.41 21.15 -52.66
CA ASP A 371 -35.55 21.34 -53.56
C ASP A 371 -36.37 22.54 -53.06
N PRO A 372 -36.32 23.72 -53.71
CA PRO A 372 -36.97 24.93 -53.20
C PRO A 372 -38.50 24.83 -53.16
N VAL A 373 -39.10 23.80 -53.77
CA VAL A 373 -40.54 23.58 -53.83
C VAL A 373 -40.99 22.59 -52.74
N ASN A 374 -40.26 21.48 -52.55
CA ASN A 374 -40.57 20.54 -51.46
C ASN A 374 -40.14 21.06 -50.09
N ASP A 375 -38.98 21.71 -49.97
CA ASP A 375 -38.51 22.25 -48.69
C ASP A 375 -39.43 23.39 -48.21
N ALA A 376 -39.90 24.24 -49.13
CA ALA A 376 -40.91 25.26 -48.82
C ALA A 376 -42.30 24.67 -48.45
N ALA A 377 -42.64 23.47 -48.92
CA ALA A 377 -43.85 22.77 -48.52
C ALA A 377 -43.74 22.12 -47.13
N LEU A 378 -42.53 21.75 -46.72
CA LEU A 378 -42.24 21.20 -45.38
C LEU A 378 -42.13 22.31 -44.31
N ASP A 379 -41.45 23.42 -44.61
CA ASP A 379 -41.25 24.54 -43.68
C ASP A 379 -42.50 25.43 -43.46
N SER A 380 -43.54 25.31 -44.28
CA SER A 380 -44.72 26.19 -44.22
C SER A 380 -45.84 25.76 -43.27
N SER A 381 -45.64 24.73 -42.43
CA SER A 381 -46.65 24.28 -41.46
C SER A 381 -46.18 24.27 -40.00
N PHE A 382 -46.54 25.32 -39.24
CA PHE A 382 -46.38 25.35 -37.79
C PHE A 382 -47.41 24.41 -37.12
N THR A 383 -47.12 23.11 -37.13
CA THR A 383 -47.97 22.06 -36.57
C THR A 383 -47.56 21.74 -35.12
N ILE A 384 -48.35 22.24 -34.17
CA ILE A 384 -48.16 22.05 -32.72
C ILE A 384 -48.25 20.57 -32.28
N PHE A 385 -48.66 19.67 -33.19
CA PHE A 385 -48.85 18.24 -32.97
C PHE A 385 -48.00 17.37 -33.90
N SER A 386 -46.79 17.82 -34.29
CA SER A 386 -45.85 16.95 -35.01
C SER A 386 -45.30 15.85 -34.10
N ALA A 387 -45.21 14.61 -34.61
CA ALA A 387 -44.68 13.48 -33.83
C ALA A 387 -43.22 13.69 -33.41
N ARG A 388 -42.41 14.37 -34.25
CA ARG A 388 -41.05 14.80 -33.91
C ARG A 388 -41.02 15.84 -32.78
N GLY A 389 -41.94 16.80 -32.77
CA GLY A 389 -42.08 17.77 -31.68
C GLY A 389 -42.38 17.10 -30.34
N TRP A 390 -43.32 16.15 -30.32
CA TRP A 390 -43.65 15.37 -29.12
C TRP A 390 -42.51 14.44 -28.67
N ALA A 391 -41.78 13.81 -29.59
CA ALA A 391 -40.61 13.00 -29.27
C ALA A 391 -39.46 13.82 -28.65
N ASN A 392 -39.20 15.02 -29.18
CA ASN A 392 -38.19 15.92 -28.61
C ASN A 392 -38.63 16.45 -27.25
N ALA A 393 -39.90 16.83 -27.09
CA ALA A 393 -40.44 17.32 -25.82
C ALA A 393 -40.46 16.24 -24.73
N SER A 394 -40.78 14.99 -25.06
CA SER A 394 -40.77 13.88 -24.10
C SER A 394 -39.34 13.48 -23.69
N ALA A 395 -38.39 13.46 -24.63
CA ALA A 395 -36.98 13.25 -24.31
C ALA A 395 -36.44 14.33 -23.35
N LEU A 396 -36.81 15.60 -23.57
CA LEU A 396 -36.39 16.72 -22.73
C LEU A 396 -37.06 16.67 -21.34
N LEU A 397 -38.32 16.23 -21.27
CA LEU A 397 -39.01 15.97 -20.00
C LEU A 397 -38.33 14.85 -19.19
N ILE A 398 -37.96 13.73 -19.83
CA ILE A 398 -37.27 12.61 -19.18
C ILE A 398 -35.90 13.07 -18.63
N LEU A 399 -35.14 13.86 -19.39
CA LEU A 399 -33.88 14.43 -18.94
C LEU A 399 -34.03 15.34 -17.72
N VAL A 400 -35.03 16.22 -17.73
CA VAL A 400 -35.33 17.13 -16.60
C VAL A 400 -35.78 16.35 -15.37
N VAL A 401 -36.67 15.36 -15.52
CA VAL A 401 -37.11 14.49 -14.41
C VAL A 401 -35.94 13.67 -13.86
N GLY A 402 -35.07 13.14 -14.71
CA GLY A 402 -33.85 12.45 -14.30
C GLY A 402 -32.91 13.32 -13.48
N LEU A 403 -32.65 14.56 -13.93
CA LEU A 403 -31.84 15.54 -13.20
C LEU A 403 -32.45 15.94 -11.86
N ILE A 404 -33.76 16.20 -11.80
CA ILE A 404 -34.46 16.51 -10.55
C ILE A 404 -34.41 15.30 -9.59
N THR A 405 -34.58 14.09 -10.11
CA THR A 405 -34.51 12.86 -9.29
C THR A 405 -33.09 12.65 -8.76
N LEU A 406 -32.05 12.91 -9.56
CA LEU A 406 -30.66 12.76 -9.13
C LEU A 406 -30.22 13.81 -8.10
N PHE A 407 -30.56 15.09 -8.32
CA PHE A 407 -30.04 16.21 -7.51
C PHE A 407 -30.96 16.66 -6.36
N ALA A 408 -32.26 16.32 -6.39
CA ALA A 408 -33.20 16.63 -5.32
C ALA A 408 -33.93 15.39 -4.79
N GLY A 409 -34.34 14.47 -5.67
CA GLY A 409 -35.03 13.23 -5.27
C GLY A 409 -34.14 12.32 -4.41
N TYR A 410 -32.94 12.01 -4.87
CA TYR A 410 -32.02 11.08 -4.19
C TYR A 410 -31.61 11.57 -2.79
N PRO A 411 -31.19 12.84 -2.57
CA PRO A 411 -30.93 13.35 -1.21
C PRO A 411 -32.15 13.28 -0.28
N ILE A 412 -33.36 13.57 -0.78
CA ILE A 412 -34.59 13.50 0.01
C ILE A 412 -34.95 12.05 0.36
N ILE A 413 -34.88 11.13 -0.61
CA ILE A 413 -35.12 9.71 -0.37
C ILE A 413 -34.10 9.19 0.65
N HIS A 414 -32.80 9.42 0.42
CA HIS A 414 -31.73 9.02 1.33
C HIS A 414 -31.95 9.53 2.77
N TYR A 415 -32.34 10.81 2.93
CA TYR A 415 -32.65 11.41 4.23
C TYR A 415 -33.84 10.74 4.96
N PHE A 416 -34.83 10.22 4.23
CA PHE A 416 -36.00 9.56 4.83
C PHE A 416 -35.91 8.03 4.88
N THR A 417 -34.98 7.39 4.15
CA THR A 417 -34.75 5.94 4.18
C THR A 417 -33.60 5.52 5.09
N THR A 418 -32.66 6.42 5.42
CA THR A 418 -31.64 6.13 6.43
C THR A 418 -32.23 6.30 7.83
N LEU A 419 -32.18 5.21 8.62
CA LEU A 419 -32.52 5.25 10.04
C LEU A 419 -31.53 6.17 10.76
N ALA A 420 -32.02 7.19 11.46
CA ALA A 420 -31.19 8.03 12.30
C ALA A 420 -30.51 7.16 13.38
N VAL A 421 -29.19 7.08 13.34
CA VAL A 421 -28.39 6.40 14.37
C VAL A 421 -28.59 7.13 15.68
N ALA A 422 -29.33 6.52 16.60
CA ALA A 422 -29.48 7.04 17.96
C ALA A 422 -28.15 6.89 18.70
N THR A 423 -27.42 7.99 18.85
CA THR A 423 -26.14 8.05 19.59
C THR A 423 -26.40 8.00 21.11
N PRO A 424 -26.04 6.90 21.80
CA PRO A 424 -26.26 6.77 23.24
C PRO A 424 -24.94 7.02 23.99
N GLY A 425 -24.42 8.24 23.93
CA GLY A 425 -23.19 8.59 24.66
C GLY A 425 -22.52 9.90 24.24
N TYR A 426 -21.59 10.35 25.07
CA TYR A 426 -20.70 11.46 24.77
C TYR A 426 -19.57 10.98 23.83
N ASN A 427 -19.20 11.84 22.88
CA ASN A 427 -18.25 11.61 21.78
C ASN A 427 -18.68 10.55 20.76
N LEU A 428 -18.06 10.62 19.57
CA LEU A 428 -18.22 9.63 18.49
C LEU A 428 -17.96 8.21 19.04
N GLY A 429 -19.05 7.45 19.16
CA GLY A 429 -19.05 6.05 19.57
C GLY A 429 -19.46 5.75 21.03
N GLY A 430 -19.47 6.73 21.95
CA GLY A 430 -19.99 6.53 23.31
C GLY A 430 -19.15 5.62 24.23
N ILE A 431 -18.14 6.20 24.89
CA ILE A 431 -17.32 5.49 25.89
C ILE A 431 -18.16 5.28 27.17
N ASN A 432 -18.36 4.03 27.61
CA ASN A 432 -18.97 3.76 28.92
C ASN A 432 -17.92 3.76 30.05
N ALA A 433 -18.35 3.90 31.30
CA ALA A 433 -17.48 4.09 32.46
C ALA A 433 -16.52 2.91 32.79
N SER A 434 -16.52 1.81 32.03
CA SER A 434 -15.53 0.74 32.10
C SER A 434 -14.25 1.00 31.29
N GLY A 435 -14.21 2.04 30.45
CA GLY A 435 -13.08 2.31 29.56
C GLY A 435 -13.05 1.45 28.29
N GLN A 436 -14.12 0.71 28.00
CA GLN A 436 -14.30 0.06 26.69
C GLN A 436 -14.31 1.12 25.58
N ILE A 437 -13.42 0.92 24.59
CA ILE A 437 -13.45 1.70 23.35
C ILE A 437 -14.81 1.46 22.67
N PRO A 438 -15.49 2.52 22.21
CA PRO A 438 -16.61 2.40 21.32
C PRO A 438 -16.44 1.40 20.18
N VAL A 439 -17.48 0.60 19.94
CA VAL A 439 -17.68 0.00 18.62
C VAL A 439 -18.15 1.13 17.70
N LEU A 440 -17.22 1.74 16.96
CA LEU A 440 -17.55 2.70 15.91
C LEU A 440 -18.23 1.93 14.77
N PRO A 441 -19.52 2.21 14.45
CA PRO A 441 -20.22 1.48 13.39
C PRO A 441 -19.51 1.66 12.05
N GLY A 442 -19.13 0.54 11.42
CA GLY A 442 -18.42 0.54 10.12
C GLY A 442 -16.90 0.68 10.20
N MET A 443 -16.28 0.70 11.38
CA MET A 443 -14.81 0.56 11.51
C MET A 443 -14.43 -0.92 11.65
N PRO A 444 -13.50 -1.47 10.84
CA PRO A 444 -13.03 -2.84 11.00
C PRO A 444 -12.42 -3.09 12.38
N SER A 445 -12.84 -4.17 13.02
CA SER A 445 -12.26 -4.68 14.27
C SER A 445 -11.45 -5.95 13.99
N LEU A 446 -10.42 -6.23 14.81
CA LEU A 446 -9.59 -7.43 14.64
C LEU A 446 -10.43 -8.72 14.61
N ARG A 447 -11.46 -8.80 15.44
CA ARG A 447 -12.47 -9.85 15.33
C ARG A 447 -13.66 -9.30 14.56
N ASP A 448 -14.06 -9.99 13.51
CA ASP A 448 -15.29 -9.72 12.76
C ASP A 448 -16.52 -9.73 13.70
N ALA A 449 -17.52 -8.90 13.37
CA ALA A 449 -18.78 -8.86 14.09
C ALA A 449 -19.65 -10.10 13.81
N ASP A 450 -19.51 -10.69 12.61
CA ASP A 450 -20.30 -11.84 12.18
C ASP A 450 -19.67 -13.19 12.60
N THR A 451 -18.45 -13.21 13.15
CA THR A 451 -17.82 -14.45 13.64
C THR A 451 -18.69 -15.08 14.74
N PRO A 452 -19.11 -16.36 14.59
CA PRO A 452 -20.00 -16.99 15.54
C PRO A 452 -19.29 -17.24 16.88
N SER A 453 -20.06 -17.14 17.98
CA SER A 453 -19.50 -17.11 19.34
C SER A 453 -18.85 -18.42 19.81
N ASP A 454 -19.14 -19.54 19.14
CA ASP A 454 -18.50 -20.83 19.38
C ASP A 454 -17.09 -20.89 18.75
N ALA A 455 -16.82 -20.13 17.69
CA ALA A 455 -15.49 -19.94 17.11
C ALA A 455 -14.59 -18.97 17.92
N TYR A 456 -15.02 -18.49 19.10
CA TYR A 456 -14.18 -17.59 19.91
C TYR A 456 -13.06 -18.31 20.66
N TYR A 457 -13.18 -19.63 20.85
CA TYR A 457 -12.20 -20.44 21.57
C TYR A 457 -12.07 -21.82 20.93
N ARG A 458 -10.84 -22.35 20.90
CA ARG A 458 -10.56 -23.74 20.52
C ARG A 458 -9.56 -24.38 21.48
N THR A 459 -9.43 -25.70 21.42
CA THR A 459 -8.35 -26.44 22.10
C THR A 459 -7.30 -26.83 21.06
N GLY A 460 -6.02 -26.60 21.34
CA GLY A 460 -4.91 -27.03 20.48
C GLY A 460 -4.59 -28.51 20.62
N SER A 461 -3.76 -29.04 19.71
CA SER A 461 -3.16 -30.39 19.78
C SER A 461 -2.24 -30.58 20.99
N ASP A 462 -1.86 -29.49 21.64
CA ASP A 462 -1.15 -29.43 22.92
C ASP A 462 -2.05 -29.50 24.16
N GLY A 463 -3.38 -29.45 23.99
CA GLY A 463 -4.36 -29.41 25.07
C GLY A 463 -4.57 -28.05 25.73
N ASN A 464 -3.96 -26.97 25.22
CA ASN A 464 -4.17 -25.60 25.72
C ASN A 464 -5.40 -24.95 25.09
N THR A 465 -5.98 -23.96 25.79
CA THR A 465 -7.04 -23.10 25.23
C THR A 465 -6.42 -21.99 24.39
N TYR A 466 -6.92 -21.85 23.17
CA TYR A 466 -6.58 -20.78 22.24
C TYR A 466 -7.81 -19.88 22.06
N GLN A 467 -7.63 -18.57 22.27
CA GLN A 467 -8.63 -17.55 22.07
C GLN A 467 -8.48 -16.96 20.66
N LEU A 468 -9.61 -16.69 19.99
CA LEU A 468 -9.65 -15.98 18.72
C LEU A 468 -9.13 -14.54 18.89
N VAL A 469 -8.11 -14.16 18.10
CA VAL A 469 -7.47 -12.85 18.14
C VAL A 469 -7.63 -12.04 16.84
N PHE A 470 -7.85 -12.72 15.71
CA PHE A 470 -8.27 -12.08 14.46
C PHE A 470 -9.27 -12.97 13.71
N SER A 471 -10.25 -12.37 13.04
CA SER A 471 -11.12 -13.03 12.08
C SER A 471 -11.62 -12.08 11.01
N ASP A 472 -11.85 -12.63 9.81
CA ASP A 472 -12.59 -12.00 8.72
C ASP A 472 -13.51 -13.08 8.13
N GLU A 473 -14.81 -12.82 8.11
CA GLU A 473 -15.85 -13.74 7.62
C GLU A 473 -16.41 -13.30 6.26
N PHE A 474 -15.83 -12.25 5.65
CA PHE A 474 -16.12 -11.77 4.29
C PHE A 474 -17.61 -11.51 3.94
N ASN A 475 -18.49 -11.42 4.93
CA ASN A 475 -19.96 -11.25 4.78
C ASN A 475 -20.41 -9.88 4.24
N THR A 476 -19.50 -8.91 4.12
CA THR A 476 -19.78 -7.64 3.44
C THR A 476 -19.39 -7.76 1.97
N ASP A 477 -20.38 -7.83 1.08
CA ASP A 477 -20.20 -7.88 -0.38
C ASP A 477 -19.46 -6.63 -0.94
N ASP A 478 -18.94 -6.77 -2.18
CA ASP A 478 -18.32 -5.70 -2.98
C ASP A 478 -17.11 -5.00 -2.32
N ARG A 479 -16.40 -5.64 -1.36
CA ARG A 479 -15.15 -5.11 -0.82
C ARG A 479 -14.06 -5.09 -1.90
N THR A 480 -13.40 -3.95 -2.02
CA THR A 480 -12.22 -3.78 -2.86
C THR A 480 -10.94 -3.86 -2.04
N PHE A 481 -9.89 -4.38 -2.65
CA PHE A 481 -8.60 -4.64 -1.99
C PHE A 481 -7.44 -3.83 -2.60
N TRP A 482 -7.72 -2.69 -3.24
CA TRP A 482 -6.67 -1.80 -3.72
C TRP A 482 -5.84 -1.25 -2.55
N PRO A 483 -4.60 -0.77 -2.81
CA PRO A 483 -3.76 -0.18 -1.76
C PRO A 483 -4.45 0.95 -0.99
N GLY A 484 -4.76 0.68 0.28
CA GLY A 484 -5.46 1.58 1.20
C GLY A 484 -6.98 1.45 1.29
N ASP A 485 -7.64 0.59 0.51
CA ASP A 485 -9.10 0.39 0.58
C ASP A 485 -9.52 -0.43 1.81
N ASP A 486 -8.75 -1.48 2.14
CA ASP A 486 -9.01 -2.37 3.27
C ASP A 486 -7.94 -2.18 4.39
N ALA A 487 -8.40 -2.29 5.64
CA ALA A 487 -7.60 -2.06 6.85
C ALA A 487 -6.61 -3.19 7.16
N PHE A 488 -6.93 -4.43 6.78
CA PHE A 488 -6.13 -5.63 7.06
C PHE A 488 -5.53 -6.21 5.80
N TRP A 489 -6.26 -6.20 4.69
CA TRP A 489 -5.89 -6.86 3.44
C TRP A 489 -5.39 -5.88 2.37
N GLU A 490 -4.55 -6.35 1.46
CA GLU A 490 -4.11 -5.60 0.28
C GLU A 490 -3.83 -6.57 -0.88
N ALA A 491 -4.42 -6.30 -2.05
CA ALA A 491 -4.18 -7.07 -3.26
C ALA A 491 -2.91 -6.57 -3.97
N GLU A 492 -2.06 -7.52 -4.38
CA GLU A 492 -0.83 -7.23 -5.09
C GLU A 492 -1.10 -6.92 -6.57
N ASN A 493 -0.26 -6.06 -7.16
CA ASN A 493 -0.31 -5.69 -8.58
C ASN A 493 1.06 -5.93 -9.23
N LEU A 494 1.35 -7.19 -9.56
CA LEU A 494 2.68 -7.63 -9.99
C LEU A 494 2.65 -8.92 -10.84
N TYR A 495 3.77 -9.16 -11.53
CA TYR A 495 4.09 -10.47 -12.06
C TYR A 495 4.90 -11.26 -11.02
N TYR A 496 4.37 -12.41 -10.59
CA TYR A 496 5.03 -13.29 -9.62
C TYR A 496 6.00 -14.25 -10.32
N TRP A 497 7.11 -13.68 -10.79
CA TRP A 497 8.13 -14.37 -11.59
C TRP A 497 8.85 -15.52 -10.87
N ALA A 498 8.77 -15.60 -9.53
CA ALA A 498 9.54 -16.54 -8.71
C ALA A 498 9.24 -18.03 -9.02
N THR A 499 7.98 -18.32 -9.35
CA THR A 499 7.45 -19.65 -9.71
C THR A 499 7.10 -19.76 -11.20
N GLY A 500 7.46 -18.75 -12.01
CA GLY A 500 7.25 -18.77 -13.46
C GLY A 500 5.79 -18.68 -13.87
N ASP A 501 4.97 -18.01 -13.06
CA ASP A 501 3.52 -17.83 -13.20
C ASP A 501 3.14 -17.37 -14.63
N LEU A 502 1.94 -17.74 -15.08
CA LEU A 502 1.43 -17.42 -16.43
C LEU A 502 0.46 -16.23 -16.42
N GLU A 503 0.13 -15.75 -15.23
CA GLU A 503 -0.83 -14.73 -14.88
C GLU A 503 -0.16 -13.49 -14.28
N TRP A 504 -0.84 -12.36 -14.45
CA TRP A 504 -0.56 -11.16 -13.66
C TRP A 504 -1.53 -11.12 -12.47
N TYR A 505 -1.01 -10.89 -11.26
CA TYR A 505 -1.86 -10.60 -10.11
C TYR A 505 -2.36 -9.15 -10.20
N ASP A 506 -3.66 -8.93 -10.28
CA ASP A 506 -4.33 -7.61 -10.37
C ASP A 506 -5.44 -7.52 -9.32
N PRO A 507 -5.58 -6.40 -8.58
CA PRO A 507 -6.67 -6.21 -7.63
C PRO A 507 -8.09 -6.34 -8.21
N GLN A 508 -8.29 -6.21 -9.52
CA GLN A 508 -9.57 -6.47 -10.19
C GLN A 508 -10.03 -7.94 -10.12
N ALA A 509 -9.13 -8.86 -9.80
CA ALA A 509 -9.44 -10.28 -9.69
C ALA A 509 -9.95 -10.70 -8.31
N ILE A 510 -10.11 -9.75 -7.38
CA ILE A 510 -10.44 -10.02 -5.97
C ILE A 510 -11.60 -9.13 -5.52
N THR A 511 -12.64 -9.75 -4.99
CA THR A 511 -13.79 -9.08 -4.37
C THR A 511 -14.32 -9.96 -3.24
N THR A 512 -15.22 -9.44 -2.41
CA THR A 512 -16.15 -10.29 -1.64
C THR A 512 -17.49 -10.40 -2.34
N GLN A 513 -18.11 -11.57 -2.26
CA GLN A 513 -19.46 -11.84 -2.79
C GLN A 513 -20.08 -13.05 -2.08
N ASP A 514 -21.38 -12.98 -1.77
CA ASP A 514 -22.21 -14.09 -1.27
C ASP A 514 -21.65 -14.75 0.01
N GLY A 515 -20.99 -13.98 0.88
CA GLY A 515 -20.38 -14.49 2.13
C GLY A 515 -19.01 -15.15 1.93
N SER A 516 -18.24 -14.74 0.93
CA SER A 516 -16.87 -15.23 0.73
C SER A 516 -15.97 -14.19 0.06
N LEU A 517 -14.68 -14.25 0.35
CA LEU A 517 -13.64 -13.68 -0.51
C LEU A 517 -13.54 -14.54 -1.77
N VAL A 518 -13.64 -13.91 -2.93
CA VAL A 518 -13.55 -14.57 -4.25
C VAL A 518 -12.28 -14.10 -4.94
N ILE A 519 -11.43 -15.06 -5.32
CA ILE A 519 -10.25 -14.82 -6.15
C ILE A 519 -10.49 -15.49 -7.51
N THR A 520 -10.63 -14.68 -8.56
CA THR A 520 -11.02 -15.14 -9.91
C THR A 520 -9.84 -15.11 -10.89
N ILE A 521 -9.45 -16.27 -11.43
CA ILE A 521 -8.52 -16.36 -12.56
C ILE A 521 -9.25 -16.35 -13.90
N THR A 522 -8.77 -15.52 -14.83
CA THR A 522 -9.39 -15.29 -16.15
C THR A 522 -8.37 -15.38 -17.29
N GLU A 523 -8.76 -15.95 -18.42
CA GLU A 523 -7.99 -15.88 -19.68
C GLU A 523 -8.18 -14.48 -20.31
N ARG A 524 -7.38 -13.52 -19.82
CA ARG A 524 -7.42 -12.12 -20.21
C ARG A 524 -5.99 -11.60 -20.41
N PRO A 525 -5.60 -11.21 -21.63
CA PRO A 525 -4.29 -10.61 -21.86
C PRO A 525 -4.10 -9.31 -21.07
N ILE A 526 -3.07 -9.28 -20.22
CA ILE A 526 -2.73 -8.16 -19.34
C ILE A 526 -1.22 -8.11 -19.13
N ASN A 527 -0.60 -6.92 -19.19
CA ASN A 527 0.83 -6.71 -18.90
C ASN A 527 1.83 -7.65 -19.61
N ASN A 528 1.47 -8.14 -20.82
CA ASN A 528 2.19 -9.12 -21.66
C ASN A 528 2.11 -10.59 -21.19
N LEU A 529 1.23 -10.90 -20.24
CA LEU A 529 0.81 -12.25 -19.85
C LEU A 529 -0.60 -12.54 -20.39
N ASN A 530 -0.98 -13.82 -20.42
CA ASN A 530 -2.23 -14.28 -21.02
C ASN A 530 -3.40 -14.38 -20.03
N PHE A 531 -3.09 -14.40 -18.73
CA PHE A 531 -4.05 -14.58 -17.65
C PHE A 531 -3.99 -13.44 -16.64
N MET A 532 -5.11 -13.18 -15.99
CA MET A 532 -5.24 -12.25 -14.86
C MET A 532 -5.81 -13.04 -13.68
N SER A 533 -5.19 -12.92 -12.51
CA SER A 533 -5.64 -13.55 -11.26
C SER A 533 -5.40 -12.63 -10.06
N GLY A 534 -5.61 -13.12 -8.84
CA GLY A 534 -5.41 -12.36 -7.60
C GLY A 534 -4.47 -13.03 -6.59
N MET A 535 -3.70 -12.18 -5.91
CA MET A 535 -2.98 -12.46 -4.67
C MET A 535 -3.34 -11.34 -3.68
N VAL A 536 -3.88 -11.70 -2.51
CA VAL A 536 -4.17 -10.77 -1.42
C VAL A 536 -3.33 -11.12 -0.20
N THR A 537 -2.79 -10.11 0.46
CA THR A 537 -1.91 -10.29 1.62
C THR A 537 -2.33 -9.39 2.78
N THR A 538 -1.83 -9.70 3.97
CA THR A 538 -1.91 -8.82 5.15
C THR A 538 -0.56 -8.14 5.45
N TRP A 539 0.36 -8.11 4.47
CA TRP A 539 1.74 -7.67 4.67
C TRP A 539 1.82 -6.29 5.34
N ASN A 540 2.54 -6.22 6.47
CA ASN A 540 2.73 -5.02 7.27
C ASN A 540 1.44 -4.32 7.75
N LYS A 541 0.27 -4.98 7.64
CA LYS A 541 -1.04 -4.52 8.16
C LYS A 541 -1.47 -5.37 9.36
N LEU A 542 -1.47 -6.70 9.20
CA LEU A 542 -1.77 -7.67 10.23
C LEU A 542 -0.71 -8.77 10.20
N CYS A 543 -0.05 -8.96 11.34
CA CYS A 543 0.89 -10.08 11.54
C CYS A 543 0.67 -10.70 12.91
N PHE A 544 1.04 -11.97 13.06
CA PHE A 544 0.97 -12.69 14.33
C PHE A 544 2.23 -13.52 14.63
N THR A 545 2.46 -13.80 15.90
CA THR A 545 3.57 -14.62 16.40
C THR A 545 3.04 -15.80 17.21
N THR A 546 3.25 -17.03 16.72
CA THR A 546 2.64 -18.28 17.24
C THR A 546 1.12 -18.25 17.25
N GLY A 547 0.50 -19.41 17.41
CA GLY A 547 -0.94 -19.55 17.50
C GLY A 547 -1.47 -20.70 16.67
N TYR A 548 -2.70 -20.55 16.22
CA TYR A 548 -3.35 -21.41 15.25
C TYR A 548 -4.04 -20.53 14.21
N ILE A 549 -3.88 -20.87 12.93
CA ILE A 549 -4.59 -20.22 11.82
C ILE A 549 -5.40 -21.27 11.06
N GLU A 550 -6.62 -20.91 10.69
CA GLU A 550 -7.48 -21.67 9.78
C GLU A 550 -8.09 -20.78 8.69
N VAL A 551 -8.33 -21.39 7.55
CA VAL A 551 -9.09 -20.86 6.43
C VAL A 551 -10.11 -21.90 6.00
N ASN A 552 -11.33 -21.48 5.65
CA ASN A 552 -12.35 -22.39 5.10
C ASN A 552 -12.54 -22.11 3.61
N VAL A 553 -12.21 -23.09 2.77
CA VAL A 553 -11.95 -22.85 1.33
C VAL A 553 -12.70 -23.83 0.44
N SER A 554 -13.25 -23.31 -0.66
CA SER A 554 -13.65 -24.08 -1.83
C SER A 554 -12.62 -23.91 -2.95
N MET A 555 -12.08 -25.02 -3.44
CA MET A 555 -11.00 -25.04 -4.43
C MET A 555 -11.50 -24.65 -5.84
N PRO A 556 -10.64 -24.06 -6.69
CA PRO A 556 -11.01 -23.64 -8.04
C PRO A 556 -11.21 -24.82 -9.00
N GLY A 557 -12.18 -24.68 -9.90
CA GLY A 557 -12.36 -25.58 -11.04
C GLY A 557 -12.75 -27.00 -10.63
N THR A 558 -11.93 -27.99 -11.01
CA THR A 558 -12.22 -29.41 -10.75
C THR A 558 -10.93 -30.24 -10.75
N PRO A 559 -10.82 -31.31 -9.94
CA PRO A 559 -9.66 -32.21 -9.98
C PRO A 559 -9.51 -33.00 -11.29
N LYS A 560 -10.39 -32.79 -12.28
CA LYS A 560 -10.25 -33.29 -13.66
C LYS A 560 -9.52 -32.33 -14.60
N GLY A 561 -9.28 -31.09 -14.19
CA GLY A 561 -8.52 -30.08 -14.93
C GLY A 561 -7.30 -29.64 -14.13
N PRO A 562 -6.23 -30.46 -14.05
CA PRO A 562 -5.02 -30.13 -13.29
C PRO A 562 -4.32 -28.88 -13.84
N GLY A 563 -3.71 -28.07 -12.97
CA GLY A 563 -2.91 -26.91 -13.38
C GLY A 563 -3.04 -25.64 -12.54
N PHE A 564 -4.15 -25.46 -11.82
CA PHE A 564 -4.32 -24.35 -10.88
C PHE A 564 -3.46 -24.57 -9.62
N TRP A 565 -2.95 -23.47 -9.06
CA TRP A 565 -2.18 -23.42 -7.82
C TRP A 565 -2.86 -22.46 -6.81
N PRO A 566 -4.00 -22.85 -6.21
CA PRO A 566 -4.55 -22.12 -5.08
C PRO A 566 -3.64 -22.31 -3.85
N GLY A 567 -3.29 -21.21 -3.19
CA GLY A 567 -2.41 -21.19 -2.03
C GLY A 567 -3.02 -20.39 -0.88
N ALA A 568 -2.85 -20.91 0.33
CA ALA A 568 -3.02 -20.16 1.57
C ALA A 568 -1.81 -20.43 2.46
N TRP A 569 -1.05 -19.39 2.76
CA TRP A 569 0.28 -19.52 3.36
C TRP A 569 0.65 -18.27 4.17
N THR A 570 1.76 -18.36 4.88
CA THR A 570 2.22 -17.31 5.79
C THR A 570 3.72 -17.12 5.70
N MET A 571 4.17 -15.87 5.79
CA MET A 571 5.56 -15.48 5.52
C MET A 571 6.04 -14.44 6.54
N GLY A 572 7.31 -14.47 6.92
CA GLY A 572 7.89 -13.50 7.86
C GLY A 572 7.86 -12.04 7.35
N ASN A 573 7.38 -11.09 8.15
CA ASN A 573 7.10 -9.70 7.72
C ASN A 573 8.33 -8.91 7.21
N LEU A 574 9.56 -9.36 7.51
CA LEU A 574 10.80 -8.79 6.97
C LEU A 574 10.96 -8.98 5.46
N GLY A 575 10.15 -9.83 4.82
CA GLY A 575 10.07 -9.98 3.36
C GLY A 575 8.65 -9.71 2.87
N ARG A 576 8.52 -9.38 1.59
CA ARG A 576 7.24 -9.19 0.90
C ARG A 576 7.16 -10.11 -0.31
N ALA A 577 6.12 -10.92 -0.39
CA ALA A 577 5.91 -11.88 -1.48
C ALA A 577 5.91 -11.16 -2.85
N GLY A 578 6.69 -11.66 -3.81
CA GLY A 578 6.86 -11.04 -5.12
C GLY A 578 7.96 -9.96 -5.21
N TYR A 579 8.50 -9.49 -4.09
CA TYR A 579 9.54 -8.44 -4.04
C TYR A 579 10.91 -9.06 -3.77
N GLY A 580 11.57 -9.57 -4.81
CA GLY A 580 12.79 -10.39 -4.70
C GLY A 580 13.95 -9.76 -3.91
N ALA A 581 14.14 -8.44 -4.00
CA ALA A 581 15.14 -7.75 -3.19
C ALA A 581 14.92 -7.91 -1.68
N THR A 582 13.66 -8.04 -1.22
CA THR A 582 13.32 -8.22 0.20
C THR A 582 13.56 -9.63 0.70
N THR A 583 13.50 -10.63 -0.21
CA THR A 583 13.65 -12.07 0.09
C THR A 583 15.08 -12.57 -0.11
N GLU A 584 15.91 -11.86 -0.89
CA GLU A 584 17.32 -12.20 -1.11
C GLU A 584 18.09 -12.29 0.23
N GLY A 585 18.59 -13.49 0.54
CA GLY A 585 19.34 -13.78 1.76
C GLY A 585 18.52 -13.75 3.06
N THR A 586 17.20 -13.65 2.99
CA THR A 586 16.31 -13.66 4.17
C THR A 586 15.28 -14.79 4.09
N TRP A 587 14.76 -15.10 2.90
CA TRP A 587 13.90 -16.26 2.67
C TRP A 587 14.74 -17.48 2.23
N PRO A 588 14.46 -18.70 2.71
CA PRO A 588 13.52 -19.08 3.77
C PRO A 588 14.25 -19.25 5.12
N PHE A 589 15.09 -18.31 5.54
CA PHE A 589 15.91 -18.50 6.75
C PHE A 589 15.07 -18.52 8.03
N SER A 590 15.23 -19.59 8.81
CA SER A 590 14.74 -19.71 10.18
C SER A 590 15.90 -20.10 11.09
N TYR A 591 16.87 -19.18 11.22
CA TYR A 591 18.19 -19.50 11.73
C TYR A 591 18.81 -18.38 12.57
N SER A 592 19.55 -18.77 13.61
CA SER A 592 20.09 -17.87 14.63
C SER A 592 21.46 -18.30 15.15
N SER A 593 22.11 -19.25 14.48
CA SER A 593 23.41 -19.81 14.86
C SER A 593 24.51 -19.20 14.01
N CYS A 594 25.70 -19.00 14.59
CA CYS A 594 26.81 -18.35 13.91
C CYS A 594 27.84 -19.37 13.40
N ASP A 595 27.52 -19.99 12.27
CA ASP A 595 28.34 -21.03 11.61
C ASP A 595 28.26 -20.94 10.07
N VAL A 596 28.76 -21.94 9.35
CA VAL A 596 28.83 -21.93 7.87
C VAL A 596 27.45 -21.79 7.21
N GLY A 597 26.37 -22.10 7.93
CA GLY A 597 24.99 -21.98 7.46
C GLY A 597 24.57 -20.56 7.10
N ILE A 598 25.25 -19.53 7.63
CA ILE A 598 24.98 -18.12 7.30
C ILE A 598 25.73 -17.63 6.05
N LEU A 599 26.61 -18.45 5.45
CA LEU A 599 27.47 -18.04 4.34
C LEU A 599 26.87 -18.38 2.96
N PRO A 600 27.34 -17.71 1.89
CA PRO A 600 27.00 -18.08 0.51
C PRO A 600 27.17 -19.58 0.26
N ASN A 601 26.15 -20.19 -0.33
CA ASN A 601 26.09 -21.62 -0.68
C ASN A 601 26.30 -22.58 0.52
N GLN A 602 26.17 -22.12 1.78
CA GLN A 602 26.56 -22.84 2.99
C GLN A 602 28.03 -23.30 2.98
N THR A 603 28.94 -22.50 2.41
CA THR A 603 30.37 -22.84 2.38
C THR A 603 31.30 -21.67 2.68
N GLN A 604 32.44 -21.98 3.28
CA GLN A 604 33.61 -21.10 3.33
C GLN A 604 34.73 -21.75 2.49
N ASN A 605 35.08 -21.15 1.35
CA ASN A 605 36.10 -21.67 0.43
C ASN A 605 35.87 -23.15 -0.01
N GLY A 606 34.61 -23.57 -0.16
CA GLY A 606 34.23 -24.95 -0.51
C GLY A 606 34.23 -25.95 0.65
N VAL A 607 34.37 -25.48 1.90
CA VAL A 607 34.21 -26.29 3.12
C VAL A 607 32.86 -25.94 3.77
N PRO A 608 32.06 -26.92 4.21
CA PRO A 608 32.27 -28.37 4.10
C PRO A 608 32.11 -28.88 2.68
N ALA A 609 32.94 -29.85 2.29
CA ALA A 609 32.91 -30.44 0.94
C ALA A 609 31.55 -31.10 0.62
N ALA A 610 30.85 -31.61 1.63
CA ALA A 610 29.50 -32.16 1.47
C ALA A 610 28.47 -31.11 1.03
N ALA A 611 28.63 -29.82 1.39
CA ALA A 611 27.74 -28.77 0.89
C ALA A 611 28.02 -28.42 -0.59
N THR A 612 29.20 -28.74 -1.13
CA THR A 612 29.50 -28.55 -2.56
C THR A 612 28.93 -29.62 -3.50
N THR A 613 28.49 -30.76 -2.95
CA THR A 613 28.03 -31.95 -3.71
C THR A 613 26.79 -32.62 -3.11
N GLY A 614 26.20 -32.05 -2.06
CA GLY A 614 25.10 -32.61 -1.30
C GLY A 614 23.70 -32.23 -1.81
N GLY A 615 23.62 -31.44 -2.88
CA GLY A 615 22.36 -31.11 -3.55
C GLY A 615 21.88 -32.22 -4.49
N LEU A 616 20.78 -31.95 -5.19
CA LEU A 616 20.19 -32.88 -6.16
C LEU A 616 21.23 -33.26 -7.23
N GLN A 617 21.30 -34.55 -7.56
CA GLN A 617 22.20 -35.10 -8.60
C GLN A 617 23.70 -34.77 -8.40
N GLY A 618 24.13 -34.45 -7.17
CA GLY A 618 25.53 -34.12 -6.85
C GLY A 618 25.90 -32.65 -7.09
N ALA A 619 24.92 -31.79 -7.32
CA ALA A 619 25.10 -30.34 -7.41
C ALA A 619 25.44 -29.71 -6.03
N PRO A 620 25.84 -28.42 -5.99
CA PRO A 620 25.91 -27.66 -4.74
C PRO A 620 24.58 -27.71 -3.98
N LEU A 621 24.67 -27.80 -2.66
CA LEU A 621 23.52 -27.91 -1.77
C LEU A 621 22.70 -26.61 -1.74
N SER A 622 23.34 -25.45 -1.83
CA SER A 622 22.66 -24.16 -1.77
C SER A 622 23.24 -23.16 -2.77
N TYR A 623 22.37 -22.29 -3.28
CA TYR A 623 22.71 -21.11 -4.08
C TYR A 623 22.29 -19.81 -3.37
N GLN A 624 21.90 -19.89 -2.09
CA GLN A 624 21.60 -18.72 -1.28
C GLN A 624 22.85 -17.83 -1.13
N PRO A 625 22.73 -16.49 -1.15
CA PRO A 625 23.84 -15.55 -0.98
C PRO A 625 24.32 -15.44 0.49
N GLY A 626 23.87 -16.34 1.37
CA GLY A 626 24.08 -16.28 2.82
C GLY A 626 22.91 -15.59 3.54
N GLN A 627 22.86 -15.74 4.86
CA GLN A 627 21.83 -15.11 5.70
C GLN A 627 22.17 -13.63 5.88
N ARG A 628 21.46 -12.77 5.15
CA ARG A 628 21.59 -11.30 5.19
C ARG A 628 21.40 -10.74 6.60
N LEU A 629 20.52 -11.34 7.39
CA LEU A 629 20.18 -10.90 8.75
C LEU A 629 20.62 -11.93 9.80
N SER A 630 21.90 -12.29 9.78
CA SER A 630 22.48 -13.30 10.69
C SER A 630 22.69 -12.80 12.12
N SER A 631 22.77 -13.74 13.08
CA SER A 631 23.26 -13.48 14.45
C SER A 631 24.75 -13.17 14.55
N CYS A 632 25.46 -13.25 13.43
CA CYS A 632 26.86 -12.88 13.32
C CYS A 632 27.08 -11.42 12.89
N THR A 633 26.01 -10.65 12.61
CA THR A 633 26.12 -9.32 12.00
C THR A 633 27.05 -8.43 12.82
N CYS A 634 28.01 -7.77 12.17
CA CYS A 634 28.98 -6.91 12.84
C CYS A 634 28.26 -5.76 13.56
N THR A 635 28.68 -5.44 14.78
CA THR A 635 28.03 -4.40 15.61
C THR A 635 27.99 -3.04 14.91
N GLY A 636 26.80 -2.45 14.84
CA GLY A 636 26.54 -1.22 14.07
C GLY A 636 26.30 -1.44 12.57
N GLY A 637 26.31 -2.69 12.10
CA GLY A 637 25.84 -3.09 10.77
C GLY A 637 24.32 -3.06 10.64
N ASP A 638 23.86 -3.17 9.40
CA ASP A 638 22.43 -3.17 9.08
C ASP A 638 21.72 -4.43 9.59
N HIS A 639 20.81 -4.27 10.55
CA HIS A 639 20.09 -5.37 11.19
C HIS A 639 18.79 -4.87 11.85
N PRO A 640 17.63 -5.55 11.73
CA PRO A 640 16.35 -5.09 12.28
C PRO A 640 16.26 -5.15 13.81
N GLY A 641 17.22 -5.81 14.49
CA GLY A 641 17.19 -6.00 15.94
C GLY A 641 16.46 -7.28 16.38
N PRO A 642 16.18 -7.46 17.68
CA PRO A 642 16.32 -6.49 18.78
C PRO A 642 17.77 -6.25 19.21
N ASN A 643 18.71 -7.06 18.72
CA ASN A 643 20.15 -6.87 18.79
C ASN A 643 20.80 -7.50 17.54
N ASP A 644 22.11 -7.34 17.39
CA ASP A 644 22.94 -7.91 16.33
C ASP A 644 23.31 -9.39 16.55
N GLN A 645 22.98 -9.98 17.72
CA GLN A 645 23.19 -11.41 18.04
C GLN A 645 21.95 -12.30 17.82
N THR A 646 20.84 -11.72 17.37
CA THR A 646 19.60 -12.46 17.10
C THR A 646 19.48 -12.66 15.60
N GLY A 647 19.71 -13.86 15.09
CA GLY A 647 19.48 -14.11 13.65
C GLY A 647 18.00 -14.03 13.34
N ARG A 648 17.70 -13.33 12.24
CA ARG A 648 16.36 -12.99 11.74
C ARG A 648 16.20 -13.52 10.32
N GLY A 649 14.97 -13.66 9.86
CA GLY A 649 14.71 -14.14 8.51
C GLY A 649 13.28 -13.98 8.06
N VAL A 650 12.97 -14.67 6.97
CA VAL A 650 11.66 -14.69 6.33
C VAL A 650 11.30 -16.16 6.12
N PRO A 651 10.92 -16.87 7.20
CA PRO A 651 10.40 -18.23 7.10
C PRO A 651 9.04 -18.22 6.40
N GLU A 652 8.65 -19.39 5.90
CA GLU A 652 7.38 -19.66 5.23
C GLU A 652 6.74 -20.90 5.87
N ILE A 653 5.43 -20.84 6.10
CA ILE A 653 4.61 -21.97 6.53
C ILE A 653 3.33 -21.96 5.70
N ASP A 654 3.09 -23.05 4.97
CA ASP A 654 1.91 -23.22 4.14
C ASP A 654 0.77 -23.81 4.96
N ILE A 655 -0.41 -23.19 4.86
CA ILE A 655 -1.66 -23.77 5.34
C ILE A 655 -2.11 -24.84 4.35
N PHE A 656 -2.08 -24.50 3.06
CA PHE A 656 -2.06 -25.43 1.95
C PHE A 656 -1.50 -24.78 0.66
N GLU A 657 -0.98 -25.62 -0.23
CA GLU A 657 -0.91 -25.38 -1.66
C GLU A 657 -1.56 -26.57 -2.38
N THR A 658 -2.59 -26.37 -3.19
CA THR A 658 -3.33 -27.51 -3.78
C THR A 658 -2.84 -27.85 -5.18
N GLN A 659 -2.59 -29.14 -5.41
CA GLN A 659 -2.35 -29.72 -6.73
C GLN A 659 -3.29 -30.91 -6.96
N VAL A 660 -3.33 -31.43 -8.18
CA VAL A 660 -4.05 -32.68 -8.51
C VAL A 660 -3.05 -33.83 -8.68
N ASP A 661 -3.30 -34.98 -8.05
CA ASP A 661 -2.62 -36.22 -8.44
C ASP A 661 -3.22 -36.73 -9.76
N VAL A 662 -2.48 -36.56 -10.86
CA VAL A 662 -2.90 -36.95 -12.21
C VAL A 662 -3.01 -38.46 -12.43
N ASN A 663 -2.55 -39.29 -11.49
CA ASN A 663 -2.73 -40.75 -11.55
C ASN A 663 -4.12 -41.18 -11.08
N THR A 664 -4.70 -40.44 -10.13
CA THR A 664 -6.02 -40.72 -9.52
C THR A 664 -7.09 -39.71 -9.93
N PHE A 665 -6.70 -38.55 -10.46
CA PHE A 665 -7.54 -37.36 -10.68
C PHE A 665 -8.27 -36.93 -9.40
N GLN A 666 -7.53 -36.89 -8.29
CA GLN A 666 -7.96 -36.39 -6.99
C GLN A 666 -7.10 -35.19 -6.57
N GLY A 667 -7.72 -34.21 -5.90
CA GLY A 667 -6.98 -33.10 -5.30
C GLY A 667 -6.16 -33.55 -4.10
N GLN A 668 -4.99 -32.94 -3.91
CA GLN A 668 -4.18 -33.07 -2.72
C GLN A 668 -3.61 -31.71 -2.30
N VAL A 669 -3.61 -31.43 -1.00
CA VAL A 669 -2.96 -30.25 -0.42
C VAL A 669 -1.53 -30.60 0.01
N SER A 670 -0.54 -29.89 -0.53
CA SER A 670 0.79 -29.78 0.08
C SER A 670 0.68 -28.89 1.31
N GLN A 671 1.24 -29.35 2.43
CA GLN A 671 1.36 -28.59 3.65
C GLN A 671 2.84 -28.60 4.04
N SER A 672 3.46 -27.43 4.25
CA SER A 672 4.92 -27.32 4.32
C SER A 672 5.44 -26.27 5.29
N MET A 673 6.72 -26.43 5.64
CA MET A 673 7.58 -25.38 6.17
C MET A 673 8.89 -25.36 5.37
N GLN A 674 9.24 -24.18 4.85
CA GLN A 674 10.42 -23.92 4.07
C GLN A 674 11.50 -23.40 5.01
N VAL A 675 12.73 -23.88 4.84
CA VAL A 675 13.81 -23.61 5.77
C VAL A 675 15.17 -23.46 5.09
N ALA A 676 15.95 -22.51 5.57
CA ALA A 676 17.38 -22.39 5.34
C ALA A 676 18.12 -22.19 6.69
N PRO A 677 19.37 -22.65 6.84
CA PRO A 677 20.15 -23.49 5.90
C PRO A 677 19.68 -24.96 5.83
N TYR A 678 20.19 -25.72 4.86
CA TYR A 678 19.69 -27.06 4.49
C TYR A 678 20.54 -28.20 5.05
N ASN A 679 19.87 -29.30 5.42
CA ASN A 679 20.50 -30.61 5.64
C ASN A 679 21.22 -31.14 4.40
N TYR A 680 22.17 -32.05 4.59
CA TYR A 680 22.71 -32.86 3.51
C TYR A 680 21.58 -33.60 2.77
N GLN A 681 21.55 -33.50 1.43
CA GLN A 681 20.48 -34.05 0.58
C GLN A 681 19.06 -33.62 0.99
N TYR A 682 18.91 -32.42 1.58
CA TYR A 682 17.64 -31.87 2.05
C TYR A 682 16.85 -32.77 3.02
N THR A 683 17.53 -33.75 3.64
CA THR A 683 16.88 -34.81 4.44
C THR A 683 16.63 -34.33 5.86
N PHE A 684 15.37 -34.20 6.24
CA PHE A 684 14.93 -33.95 7.62
C PHE A 684 14.67 -35.28 8.37
N ASP A 685 14.59 -35.24 9.71
CA ASP A 685 14.24 -36.44 10.49
C ASP A 685 12.74 -36.75 10.37
N SER A 686 12.41 -37.71 9.53
CA SER A 686 11.05 -38.19 9.27
C SER A 686 10.55 -39.25 10.28
N SER A 687 11.32 -39.55 11.33
CA SER A 687 10.95 -40.53 12.35
C SER A 687 10.11 -39.93 13.48
N SER A 688 9.16 -40.71 14.00
CA SER A 688 8.37 -40.31 15.18
C SER A 688 9.20 -40.53 16.46
N PRO A 689 9.22 -39.59 17.42
CA PRO A 689 8.32 -38.44 17.57
C PRO A 689 8.80 -37.13 16.94
N ALA A 690 9.97 -37.08 16.26
CA ALA A 690 10.47 -35.84 15.66
C ALA A 690 9.50 -35.31 14.61
N THR A 691 9.11 -36.17 13.66
CA THR A 691 8.04 -35.91 12.69
C THR A 691 7.02 -37.06 12.73
N THR A 692 5.73 -36.76 12.71
CA THR A 692 4.66 -37.76 12.85
C THR A 692 3.55 -37.53 11.82
N LEU A 693 3.12 -38.57 11.12
CA LEU A 693 1.90 -38.58 10.31
C LEU A 693 0.74 -39.07 11.20
N GLN A 694 -0.39 -38.36 11.21
CA GLN A 694 -1.54 -38.63 12.09
C GLN A 694 -2.71 -39.33 11.40
N ASN A 695 -2.79 -39.29 10.07
CA ASN A 695 -3.84 -39.98 9.31
C ASN A 695 -3.30 -40.76 8.10
N THR A 696 -4.13 -41.63 7.53
CA THR A 696 -3.76 -42.51 6.40
C THR A 696 -3.92 -41.87 5.02
N GLN A 697 -4.44 -40.65 4.94
CA GLN A 697 -4.56 -39.87 3.69
C GLN A 697 -3.33 -38.98 3.45
N THR A 698 -2.48 -38.83 4.46
CA THR A 698 -1.28 -38.00 4.44
C THR A 698 -0.03 -38.85 4.17
N ALA A 699 0.84 -38.39 3.28
CA ALA A 699 2.15 -38.97 3.03
C ALA A 699 3.22 -37.87 2.97
N PHE A 700 4.46 -38.17 3.31
CA PHE A 700 5.56 -37.23 3.08
C PHE A 700 5.67 -36.90 1.59
N ASN A 701 5.84 -35.61 1.27
CA ASN A 701 6.00 -35.17 -0.09
C ASN A 701 7.33 -35.74 -0.66
N SER A 702 7.31 -36.12 -1.94
CA SER A 702 8.52 -36.55 -2.64
C SER A 702 9.50 -35.39 -2.88
N TYR A 703 8.99 -34.16 -2.88
CA TYR A 703 9.79 -32.95 -2.89
C TYR A 703 10.27 -32.59 -1.48
N THR A 704 11.58 -32.34 -1.36
CA THR A 704 12.27 -32.06 -0.10
C THR A 704 13.07 -30.75 -0.15
N GLY A 705 13.15 -30.10 -1.30
CA GLY A 705 13.95 -28.88 -1.48
C GLY A 705 14.61 -28.75 -2.84
N GLY A 706 15.32 -27.64 -3.01
CA GLY A 706 16.13 -27.29 -4.17
C GLY A 706 17.09 -26.16 -3.84
N PHE A 707 17.74 -25.58 -4.84
CA PHE A 707 18.86 -24.64 -4.65
C PHE A 707 18.60 -23.46 -3.70
N TYR A 708 17.35 -23.02 -3.57
CA TYR A 708 16.93 -21.88 -2.75
C TYR A 708 16.10 -22.25 -1.51
N GLN A 709 15.81 -23.53 -1.25
CA GLN A 709 15.08 -23.95 -0.04
C GLN A 709 15.29 -25.44 0.31
N GLN A 710 15.24 -25.78 1.61
CA GLN A 710 14.81 -27.10 2.06
C GLN A 710 13.32 -27.01 2.42
N ALA A 711 12.52 -27.99 2.04
CA ALA A 711 11.10 -28.08 2.36
C ALA A 711 10.84 -29.30 3.24
N LEU A 712 10.24 -29.07 4.41
CA LEU A 712 9.56 -30.11 5.17
C LEU A 712 8.12 -30.09 4.68
N SER A 713 7.67 -31.15 4.01
CA SER A 713 6.36 -31.15 3.35
C SER A 713 5.69 -32.52 3.44
N ALA A 714 4.37 -32.51 3.60
CA ALA A 714 3.50 -33.66 3.44
C ALA A 714 2.31 -33.29 2.54
N VAL A 715 1.83 -34.27 1.76
CA VAL A 715 0.64 -34.14 0.91
C VAL A 715 -0.51 -34.93 1.51
N THR A 716 -1.70 -34.33 1.53
CA THR A 716 -2.95 -34.96 2.00
C THR A 716 -4.01 -34.92 0.91
N TYR A 717 -4.62 -36.06 0.58
CA TYR A 717 -5.77 -36.09 -0.33
C TYR A 717 -6.99 -35.38 0.27
N ILE A 718 -7.72 -34.64 -0.57
CA ILE A 718 -8.94 -33.90 -0.20
C ILE A 718 -10.18 -34.45 -0.93
N ASN A 719 -11.36 -34.11 -0.42
CA ASN A 719 -12.63 -34.49 -1.02
C ASN A 719 -12.94 -33.62 -2.26
N SER A 720 -13.23 -34.27 -3.39
CA SER A 720 -13.60 -33.63 -4.66
C SER A 720 -14.93 -32.85 -4.61
N GLU A 721 -15.70 -32.96 -3.53
CA GLU A 721 -16.89 -32.13 -3.27
C GLU A 721 -16.52 -30.67 -2.89
N ASN A 722 -15.30 -30.44 -2.40
CA ASN A 722 -14.84 -29.13 -1.91
C ASN A 722 -14.28 -28.22 -3.02
N TYR A 723 -15.00 -28.15 -4.15
CA TYR A 723 -14.61 -27.42 -5.36
C TYR A 723 -15.74 -26.51 -5.89
N ASN A 724 -15.36 -25.41 -6.53
CA ASN A 724 -16.22 -24.53 -7.33
C ASN A 724 -17.51 -24.08 -6.61
N GLY A 725 -17.36 -23.66 -5.34
CA GLY A 725 -18.44 -23.15 -4.50
C GLY A 725 -19.47 -24.20 -4.06
N GLN A 726 -19.26 -25.49 -4.34
CA GLN A 726 -20.21 -26.57 -3.98
C GLN A 726 -20.01 -27.09 -2.55
N GLY A 727 -18.78 -27.01 -2.05
CA GLY A 727 -18.38 -27.46 -0.73
C GLY A 727 -17.14 -26.71 -0.28
N PHE A 728 -16.98 -26.58 1.04
CA PHE A 728 -15.88 -25.90 1.69
C PHE A 728 -15.25 -26.82 2.73
N ALA A 729 -13.93 -26.74 2.86
CA ALA A 729 -13.18 -27.45 3.88
C ALA A 729 -12.24 -26.52 4.65
N GLN A 730 -12.10 -26.82 5.94
CA GLN A 730 -11.18 -26.15 6.84
C GLN A 730 -9.76 -26.69 6.67
N TYR A 731 -8.81 -25.80 6.39
CA TYR A 731 -7.37 -26.07 6.36
C TYR A 731 -6.69 -25.16 7.37
N GLY A 732 -5.67 -25.64 8.06
CA GLY A 732 -5.04 -24.86 9.13
C GLY A 732 -3.69 -25.41 9.59
N TYR A 733 -2.98 -24.61 10.38
CA TYR A 733 -1.86 -25.08 11.18
C TYR A 733 -1.88 -24.46 12.58
N GLU A 734 -1.39 -25.23 13.55
CA GLU A 734 -0.99 -24.77 14.88
C GLU A 734 0.53 -24.67 14.92
N TRP A 735 1.07 -23.51 15.30
CA TRP A 735 2.50 -23.26 15.37
C TRP A 735 2.85 -22.67 16.73
N TRP A 736 3.78 -23.32 17.42
CA TRP A 736 4.33 -22.85 18.68
C TRP A 736 5.84 -22.71 18.59
N SER A 737 6.35 -21.59 19.06
CA SER A 737 7.77 -21.41 19.34
C SER A 737 7.97 -20.71 20.68
N ASN A 738 9.00 -21.14 21.40
CA ASN A 738 9.38 -20.58 22.68
C ASN A 738 10.85 -20.19 22.61
N PRO A 739 11.20 -18.90 22.39
CA PRO A 739 12.59 -18.45 22.35
C PRO A 739 13.38 -18.72 23.64
N SER A 740 12.69 -18.95 24.77
CA SER A 740 13.32 -19.32 26.05
C SER A 740 13.55 -20.83 26.20
N ASN A 741 12.83 -21.66 25.44
CA ASN A 741 12.99 -23.12 25.42
C ASN A 741 12.66 -23.69 24.02
N ARG A 742 13.52 -23.41 23.04
CA ARG A 742 13.35 -23.79 21.62
C ARG A 742 13.00 -25.26 21.35
N PRO A 743 13.46 -26.26 22.15
CA PRO A 743 13.00 -27.65 22.05
C PRO A 743 11.49 -27.88 22.20
N GLU A 744 10.72 -26.94 22.75
CA GLU A 744 9.25 -27.01 22.81
C GLU A 744 8.56 -26.68 21.48
N GLY A 745 9.30 -26.19 20.48
CA GLY A 745 8.73 -25.72 19.22
C GLY A 745 8.16 -26.85 18.37
N TYR A 746 6.98 -26.61 17.77
CA TYR A 746 6.36 -27.51 16.80
C TYR A 746 5.47 -26.76 15.80
N ILE A 747 5.16 -27.42 14.70
CA ILE A 747 4.06 -27.08 13.80
C ILE A 747 3.21 -28.34 13.60
N GLN A 748 1.89 -28.19 13.67
CA GLN A 748 0.89 -29.23 13.52
C GLN A 748 -0.09 -28.78 12.45
N TRP A 749 -0.25 -29.55 11.38
CA TRP A 749 -1.17 -29.21 10.29
C TRP A 749 -2.51 -29.94 10.39
N TYR A 750 -3.49 -29.36 9.71
CA TYR A 750 -4.87 -29.82 9.63
C TYR A 750 -5.39 -29.70 8.20
N SER A 751 -6.11 -30.70 7.74
CA SER A 751 -6.81 -30.72 6.45
C SER A 751 -8.22 -31.28 6.64
N GLU A 752 -9.22 -30.63 6.06
CA GLU A 752 -10.65 -30.94 6.26
C GLU A 752 -11.02 -31.02 7.76
N GLY A 753 -10.42 -30.15 8.58
CA GLY A 753 -10.57 -30.10 10.04
C GLY A 753 -9.93 -31.28 10.82
N GLN A 754 -9.17 -32.17 10.17
CA GLN A 754 -8.50 -33.31 10.81
C GLN A 754 -6.99 -33.11 10.88
N GLU A 755 -6.34 -33.56 11.97
CA GLU A 755 -4.87 -33.58 12.09
C GLU A 755 -4.23 -34.41 10.96
N THR A 756 -3.25 -33.85 10.26
CA THR A 756 -2.55 -34.49 9.13
C THR A 756 -1.16 -34.97 9.52
N TRP A 757 -0.31 -34.04 9.93
CA TRP A 757 1.06 -34.32 10.34
C TRP A 757 1.63 -33.24 11.27
N LYS A 758 2.70 -33.59 11.98
CA LYS A 758 3.38 -32.75 12.96
C LYS A 758 4.89 -32.77 12.75
N VAL A 759 5.49 -31.58 12.77
CA VAL A 759 6.94 -31.31 12.80
C VAL A 759 7.30 -30.74 14.16
N THR A 760 8.47 -31.10 14.69
CA THR A 760 9.03 -30.52 15.92
C THR A 760 10.39 -29.89 15.64
N SER A 761 10.95 -29.16 16.61
CA SER A 761 12.33 -28.68 16.53
C SER A 761 13.37 -29.79 16.26
N ALA A 762 13.05 -31.05 16.56
CA ALA A 762 13.93 -32.19 16.28
C ALA A 762 13.99 -32.56 14.79
N SER A 763 12.92 -32.32 14.00
CA SER A 763 12.88 -32.61 12.57
C SER A 763 13.98 -31.89 11.78
N ILE A 764 14.32 -30.66 12.22
CA ILE A 764 15.31 -29.76 11.61
C ILE A 764 16.55 -29.56 12.51
N GLY A 765 16.99 -30.66 13.14
CA GLY A 765 18.18 -30.71 13.99
C GLY A 765 19.50 -30.35 13.27
N ALA A 766 20.55 -30.20 14.06
CA ALA A 766 21.91 -29.91 13.56
C ALA A 766 22.42 -31.02 12.64
N ASP A 767 23.22 -30.65 11.63
CA ASP A 767 23.77 -31.57 10.64
C ASP A 767 25.28 -31.38 10.53
N ALA A 768 26.01 -32.26 11.22
CA ALA A 768 27.47 -32.30 11.21
C ALA A 768 28.07 -32.79 9.88
N THR A 769 27.26 -33.22 8.91
CA THR A 769 27.72 -33.53 7.55
C THR A 769 28.04 -32.25 6.78
N VAL A 770 27.27 -31.19 7.05
CA VAL A 770 27.35 -29.89 6.37
C VAL A 770 27.58 -28.73 7.36
N ASP A 771 28.14 -29.03 8.53
CA ASP A 771 28.60 -28.08 9.57
C ASP A 771 27.58 -27.00 9.99
N ILE A 772 26.28 -27.34 9.99
CA ILE A 772 25.21 -26.43 10.44
C ILE A 772 24.58 -26.87 11.77
N SER A 773 24.20 -25.89 12.58
CA SER A 773 23.40 -26.05 13.79
C SER A 773 21.92 -26.37 13.50
N ALA A 774 21.15 -26.63 14.55
CA ALA A 774 19.71 -26.81 14.44
C ALA A 774 19.02 -25.53 13.96
N ARG A 775 17.98 -25.68 13.14
CA ARG A 775 17.13 -24.58 12.70
C ARG A 775 16.00 -24.34 13.68
N LEU A 776 15.37 -23.18 13.57
CA LEU A 776 14.28 -22.80 14.44
C LEU A 776 12.95 -23.21 13.83
N ILE A 777 12.04 -23.75 14.64
CA ILE A 777 10.62 -23.51 14.40
C ILE A 777 10.43 -21.99 14.47
N PRO A 778 9.76 -21.34 13.49
CA PRO A 778 9.82 -19.90 13.31
C PRO A 778 9.56 -19.09 14.58
N GLU A 779 10.20 -17.93 14.69
CA GLU A 779 10.03 -16.99 15.80
C GLU A 779 9.65 -15.57 15.31
N GLU A 780 9.44 -15.38 14.01
CA GLU A 780 9.17 -14.07 13.37
C GLU A 780 7.68 -13.71 13.39
N PRO A 781 7.29 -12.42 13.41
CA PRO A 781 5.92 -12.03 13.08
C PRO A 781 5.65 -12.36 11.62
N MET A 782 4.59 -13.13 11.37
CA MET A 782 4.20 -13.57 10.02
C MET A 782 2.88 -12.96 9.59
N TYR A 783 2.77 -12.63 8.31
CA TYR A 783 1.55 -12.17 7.66
C TYR A 783 0.98 -13.30 6.78
N ILE A 784 -0.31 -13.18 6.46
CA ILE A 784 -1.13 -14.11 5.68
C ILE A 784 -1.10 -13.73 4.20
N ILE A 785 -1.04 -14.73 3.33
CA ILE A 785 -1.14 -14.62 1.86
C ILE A 785 -2.19 -15.63 1.37
N LEU A 786 -3.07 -15.17 0.49
CA LEU A 786 -4.05 -15.99 -0.23
C LEU A 786 -3.90 -15.69 -1.73
N ASN A 787 -3.71 -16.70 -2.58
CA ASN A 787 -3.57 -16.50 -4.02
C ASN A 787 -4.19 -17.64 -4.84
N LEU A 788 -4.56 -17.34 -6.09
CA LEU A 788 -4.93 -18.32 -7.09
C LEU A 788 -3.94 -18.26 -8.25
N GLY A 789 -2.89 -19.08 -8.20
CA GLY A 789 -1.84 -19.08 -9.19
C GLY A 789 -2.05 -20.02 -10.38
N LEU A 790 -1.22 -19.86 -11.41
CA LEU A 790 -1.10 -20.75 -12.57
C LEU A 790 0.38 -21.00 -12.92
N ALA A 791 1.12 -21.57 -11.95
CA ALA A 791 2.56 -21.78 -12.02
C ALA A 791 2.96 -23.15 -12.63
N PRO A 792 3.63 -23.19 -13.81
CA PRO A 792 4.13 -24.43 -14.41
C PRO A 792 5.24 -25.09 -13.59
N SER A 793 5.91 -24.32 -12.72
CA SER A 793 6.94 -24.86 -11.83
C SER A 793 6.36 -25.63 -10.63
N PHE A 794 5.06 -25.47 -10.34
CA PHE A 794 4.33 -26.17 -9.28
C PHE A 794 3.55 -27.38 -9.84
N GLN A 795 2.73 -27.17 -10.87
CA GLN A 795 2.04 -28.24 -11.61
C GLN A 795 1.92 -27.85 -13.10
N GLU A 796 2.10 -28.82 -14.02
CA GLU A 796 1.82 -28.60 -15.45
C GLU A 796 0.30 -28.43 -15.71
N GLN A 797 -0.05 -27.46 -16.56
CA GLN A 797 -1.43 -27.09 -16.87
C GLN A 797 -2.04 -27.95 -17.99
N ASP A 798 -3.19 -28.58 -17.73
CA ASP A 798 -4.02 -29.23 -18.75
C ASP A 798 -5.09 -28.27 -19.29
N PHE A 799 -4.64 -27.32 -20.12
CA PHE A 799 -5.49 -26.33 -20.78
C PHE A 799 -6.65 -26.91 -21.62
N MET A 800 -6.68 -28.22 -21.91
CA MET A 800 -7.83 -28.84 -22.60
C MET A 800 -9.00 -29.16 -21.66
N HIS A 801 -8.73 -29.34 -20.36
CA HIS A 801 -9.73 -29.70 -19.35
C HIS A 801 -9.93 -28.64 -18.26
N MET A 802 -9.02 -27.66 -18.15
CA MET A 802 -9.22 -26.46 -17.35
C MET A 802 -10.32 -25.56 -17.94
N THR A 803 -11.04 -24.86 -17.07
CA THR A 803 -12.14 -23.95 -17.44
C THR A 803 -11.88 -22.55 -16.89
N PHE A 804 -12.04 -21.53 -17.74
CA PHE A 804 -11.90 -20.12 -17.36
C PHE A 804 -13.22 -19.36 -17.63
N PRO A 805 -13.62 -18.39 -16.78
CA PRO A 805 -13.01 -18.05 -15.50
C PRO A 805 -13.09 -19.21 -14.49
N SER A 806 -12.23 -19.18 -13.47
CA SER A 806 -12.29 -20.10 -12.33
C SER A 806 -12.04 -19.35 -11.03
N GLU A 807 -12.62 -19.82 -9.93
CA GLU A 807 -12.75 -19.05 -8.71
C GLU A 807 -12.39 -19.90 -7.49
N MET A 808 -11.50 -19.36 -6.66
CA MET A 808 -11.24 -19.85 -5.31
C MET A 808 -12.08 -19.01 -4.34
N TYR A 809 -12.83 -19.68 -3.47
CA TYR A 809 -13.69 -19.04 -2.47
C TYR A 809 -13.13 -19.28 -1.07
N VAL A 810 -13.02 -18.22 -0.27
CA VAL A 810 -12.63 -18.30 1.14
C VAL A 810 -13.77 -17.75 1.98
N ASP A 811 -14.44 -18.64 2.72
CA ASP A 811 -15.60 -18.36 3.58
C ASP A 811 -15.17 -17.57 4.84
N TYR A 812 -14.06 -17.98 5.47
CA TYR A 812 -13.44 -17.17 6.53
C TYR A 812 -11.93 -17.40 6.63
N VAL A 813 -11.25 -16.44 7.26
CA VAL A 813 -9.92 -16.59 7.87
C VAL A 813 -10.03 -16.33 9.36
N ARG A 814 -9.48 -17.22 10.21
CA ARG A 814 -9.47 -17.06 11.67
C ARG A 814 -8.11 -17.38 12.26
N VAL A 815 -7.63 -16.51 13.15
CA VAL A 815 -6.35 -16.64 13.86
C VAL A 815 -6.61 -16.62 15.36
N TYR A 816 -6.01 -17.59 16.06
CA TYR A 816 -6.17 -17.81 17.49
C TYR A 816 -4.80 -17.87 18.16
N GLN A 817 -4.71 -17.44 19.41
CA GLN A 817 -3.48 -17.53 20.22
C GLN A 817 -3.78 -18.11 21.59
N ARG A 818 -2.78 -18.74 22.22
CA ARG A 818 -2.90 -19.18 23.62
C ARG A 818 -3.23 -17.99 24.52
N GLU A 819 -4.02 -18.22 25.56
CA GLU A 819 -4.32 -17.17 26.53
C GLU A 819 -3.03 -16.59 27.16
N GLY A 820 -2.97 -15.26 27.30
CA GLY A 820 -1.87 -14.56 27.96
C GLY A 820 -0.67 -14.19 27.07
N ILE A 821 -0.68 -14.49 25.77
CA ILE A 821 0.34 -13.98 24.84
C ILE A 821 0.25 -12.45 24.73
N GLN A 822 1.38 -11.77 24.98
CA GLN A 822 1.50 -10.31 24.87
C GLN A 822 2.19 -9.94 23.56
N ASN A 823 1.70 -8.88 22.90
CA ASN A 823 2.18 -8.45 21.56
C ASN A 823 2.12 -9.58 20.52
N GLY A 824 1.14 -10.48 20.66
CA GLY A 824 0.97 -11.64 19.79
C GLY A 824 0.46 -11.27 18.39
N VAL A 825 -0.33 -10.20 18.27
CA VAL A 825 -0.86 -9.65 17.01
C VAL A 825 -0.26 -8.26 16.78
N THR A 826 0.88 -8.23 16.11
CA THR A 826 1.56 -7.02 15.60
C THR A 826 2.65 -7.43 14.61
N CYS A 827 2.92 -6.58 13.63
CA CYS A 827 4.05 -6.72 12.72
C CYS A 827 5.38 -6.24 13.32
N ASP A 828 5.33 -5.47 14.41
CA ASP A 828 6.50 -4.89 15.09
C ASP A 828 6.55 -5.26 16.60
N PRO A 829 6.65 -6.55 16.96
CA PRO A 829 6.75 -6.97 18.35
C PRO A 829 8.16 -6.62 18.91
N PRO A 830 8.30 -6.13 20.16
CA PRO A 830 9.59 -5.63 20.68
C PRO A 830 10.76 -6.63 20.70
N ASN A 831 10.49 -7.93 20.65
CA ASN A 831 11.49 -8.99 20.56
C ASN A 831 11.85 -9.37 19.11
N ARG A 832 11.07 -8.96 18.11
CA ARG A 832 11.29 -9.21 16.67
C ARG A 832 10.83 -8.00 15.84
N PRO A 833 11.33 -6.78 16.10
CA PRO A 833 10.89 -5.59 15.38
C PRO A 833 11.18 -5.69 13.87
N THR A 834 10.37 -5.01 13.06
CA THR A 834 10.45 -4.96 11.60
C THR A 834 10.19 -3.56 11.03
N ALA A 835 9.45 -2.68 11.74
CA ALA A 835 8.93 -1.44 11.18
C ALA A 835 10.04 -0.48 10.73
N ASP A 836 10.98 -0.15 11.63
CA ASP A 836 12.12 0.72 11.31
C ASP A 836 12.99 0.12 10.18
N TYR A 837 13.12 -1.21 10.13
CA TYR A 837 13.93 -1.88 9.10
C TYR A 837 13.30 -1.74 7.71
N ILE A 838 12.00 -2.03 7.60
CA ILE A 838 11.23 -1.88 6.36
C ILE A 838 11.24 -0.41 5.92
N GLN A 839 11.00 0.52 6.85
CA GLN A 839 10.95 1.96 6.58
C GLN A 839 12.29 2.54 6.08
N ASN A 840 13.42 2.07 6.63
CA ASN A 840 14.76 2.47 6.17
C ASN A 840 15.13 1.88 4.79
N HIS A 841 14.44 0.82 4.35
CA HIS A 841 14.73 0.08 3.13
C HIS A 841 13.61 0.11 2.08
N LEU A 842 12.70 1.09 2.19
CA LEU A 842 11.42 1.12 1.47
C LEU A 842 11.51 0.86 -0.05
N ASN A 843 12.59 1.26 -0.72
CA ASN A 843 12.81 1.01 -2.15
C ASN A 843 12.76 -0.49 -2.52
N ALA A 844 13.21 -1.38 -1.65
CA ALA A 844 13.12 -2.83 -1.86
C ALA A 844 11.67 -3.33 -1.72
N TYR A 845 10.89 -2.76 -0.81
CA TYR A 845 9.50 -3.15 -0.49
C TYR A 845 8.44 -2.45 -1.37
N SER A 846 8.84 -1.46 -2.16
CA SER A 846 7.95 -0.66 -3.03
C SER A 846 8.14 -0.89 -4.52
N ASN A 847 9.07 -1.78 -4.93
CA ASN A 847 9.32 -2.06 -6.34
C ASN A 847 9.57 -3.57 -6.61
N PRO A 848 8.57 -4.31 -7.13
CA PRO A 848 8.69 -5.76 -7.33
C PRO A 848 9.66 -6.15 -8.47
N ASN A 849 10.08 -5.18 -9.29
CA ASN A 849 11.06 -5.42 -10.37
C ASN A 849 12.51 -5.50 -9.88
N LEU A 850 12.76 -5.22 -8.60
CA LEU A 850 14.09 -5.31 -7.99
C LEU A 850 14.24 -6.72 -7.40
N THR A 851 15.14 -7.51 -7.98
CA THR A 851 15.31 -8.92 -7.62
C THR A 851 16.46 -9.18 -6.65
N THR A 852 17.31 -8.18 -6.41
CA THR A 852 18.42 -8.26 -5.44
C THR A 852 18.51 -7.01 -4.55
N TRP A 853 19.02 -7.17 -3.34
CA TRP A 853 19.27 -6.10 -2.37
C TRP A 853 20.20 -5.01 -2.94
N SER A 854 21.17 -5.43 -3.77
CA SER A 854 22.07 -4.52 -4.49
C SER A 854 21.36 -3.70 -5.58
N GLN A 855 20.35 -4.25 -6.27
CA GLN A 855 19.52 -3.47 -7.21
C GLN A 855 18.64 -2.44 -6.46
N ALA A 856 18.25 -2.72 -5.21
CA ALA A 856 17.58 -1.76 -4.34
C ALA A 856 18.51 -0.66 -3.77
N GLY A 857 19.81 -0.73 -4.05
CA GLY A 857 20.80 0.27 -3.63
C GLY A 857 21.42 -0.01 -2.26
N TYR A 858 21.23 -1.20 -1.71
CA TYR A 858 21.68 -1.59 -0.38
C TYR A 858 22.79 -2.65 -0.45
N THR A 859 23.50 -2.85 0.66
CA THR A 859 24.62 -3.81 0.77
C THR A 859 24.33 -4.85 1.83
N PHE A 860 24.77 -6.09 1.62
CA PHE A 860 24.76 -7.11 2.68
C PHE A 860 25.67 -6.66 3.84
N PRO A 861 25.25 -6.82 5.10
CA PRO A 861 26.09 -6.50 6.24
C PRO A 861 27.26 -7.48 6.37
N SER A 862 28.39 -7.00 6.88
CA SER A 862 29.52 -7.85 7.26
C SER A 862 29.18 -8.71 8.47
N ASN A 863 29.83 -9.86 8.60
CA ASN A 863 29.61 -10.81 9.70
C ASN A 863 30.91 -11.21 10.41
N THR A 864 30.81 -11.44 11.72
CA THR A 864 31.91 -11.82 12.62
C THR A 864 32.53 -13.18 12.29
N TYR A 865 31.84 -14.07 11.58
CA TYR A 865 32.34 -15.39 11.19
C TYR A 865 33.42 -15.29 10.08
N THR A 866 33.24 -14.40 9.11
CA THR A 866 34.27 -14.07 8.10
C THR A 866 35.19 -12.93 8.50
N GLY A 867 34.78 -12.12 9.49
CA GLY A 867 35.52 -10.97 10.02
C GLY A 867 34.80 -9.64 9.77
N CYS A 868 34.96 -8.75 10.76
CA CYS A 868 34.67 -7.32 10.67
C CYS A 868 35.99 -6.55 10.46
#